data_AF-A0A6M8VRK8-F1
#
_entry.id   AF-A0A6M8VRK8-F1
#
_cell.length_a   1.000
_cell.length_b   1.000
_cell.length_c   1.000
_cell.angle_alpha   90.00
_cell.angle_beta   90.00
_cell.angle_gamma   90.00
#
_symmetry.space_group_name_H-M   'P 1'
#
loop_
_entity.id
_entity.type
_entity.pdbx_description
1 polymer ?
#
loop_
_entity_poly.entity_id
_entity_poly.type
_entity_poly.pdbx_seq_one_letter_code
_entity_poly.pdbx_strand_id
1 'polypeptide(L)'
;MTISAGKKPFFIFIITALFCAGFLSVAPVYAEAAESEDPVYLSRLETEAQWLSIAARPKTSMAARTETIKFIFTRDSWKLYLTNTKKWDIHYRFVRANIDPEYPHKLFNSREYESPDRRYIMGSISHYLDGDFWAMEIAPSDNMSAAFIEKAYHSLVKRTYFGKKMRFHPQSPTHLQRVEELGGAIPVWTMDDFQSAIQYQPLTLATGYGYLRFLRGRIDPASIRPDQILVTEFVPDDLPVCAGLITSQLQAPLAHISLLMEGRRTANMALRGAIDNQALRALEGKLVKLTVDGQDYSITPATRDEANSWWAQNRPPVTVTPQLISADIGLPDLCDTGFSDIGAIGGKAAYLGELCQLHDKGITIPGGFVIPVHHYISHMQATGIDTLINGLIKSEGLRYARPAEVQLYNIQSAIKTMPVSQKLLRDIQTRMRAFGAKKVILRSSANAEDIQGFTGAGLYRSKVISADADEKQIAAALRAVWGSLWNIRAYRERVWYRIDNDATAMAVIVQPFVSDVVANGVAVTANPFHHRRPGHFINAQTMAGNITGATGTATPESLIVYTFTDELETVLFSRSSLNGGKPILSEQNLETLTGHLEDIHKFFIPTRKGSGDPRAMDVEFLLHKDGHFTFLQARPYTVDFRSKEEEE
;
A
#
# COMPACT_ATOMS: atom_id res chain seq x y z
N MET A 1 -23.95 -51.94 -34.14
CA MET A 1 -24.38 -52.87 -35.20
C MET A 1 -25.22 -52.08 -36.20
N THR A 2 -24.82 -52.11 -37.48
CA THR A 2 -25.59 -51.87 -38.73
C THR A 2 -26.27 -50.50 -38.92
N ILE A 3 -25.73 -49.58 -39.76
CA ILE A 3 -25.82 -49.51 -41.27
C ILE A 3 -27.28 -49.24 -41.71
N SER A 4 -27.67 -48.36 -42.66
CA SER A 4 -27.08 -47.32 -43.52
C SER A 4 -28.21 -46.72 -44.40
N ALA A 5 -27.94 -45.58 -45.06
CA ALA A 5 -28.31 -45.23 -46.44
C ALA A 5 -29.49 -44.27 -46.70
N GLY A 6 -29.20 -43.20 -47.45
CA GLY A 6 -30.18 -42.39 -48.19
C GLY A 6 -29.60 -41.07 -48.70
N LYS A 7 -29.39 -40.96 -50.02
CA LYS A 7 -28.66 -39.88 -50.74
C LYS A 7 -29.55 -38.66 -51.08
N LYS A 8 -28.91 -37.47 -51.05
CA LYS A 8 -28.98 -36.23 -51.89
C LYS A 8 -30.03 -36.16 -53.04
N PRO A 9 -30.57 -34.95 -53.38
CA PRO A 9 -29.85 -34.05 -54.29
C PRO A 9 -29.93 -32.54 -54.04
N PHE A 10 -28.94 -31.87 -54.64
CA PHE A 10 -28.69 -30.45 -54.81
C PHE A 10 -29.75 -29.76 -55.69
N PHE A 11 -30.13 -28.52 -55.37
CA PHE A 11 -30.69 -27.57 -56.32
C PHE A 11 -30.01 -26.20 -56.11
N ILE A 12 -29.46 -25.67 -57.21
CA ILE A 12 -28.87 -24.34 -57.33
C ILE A 12 -29.99 -23.38 -57.74
N PHE A 13 -30.13 -22.24 -57.07
CA PHE A 13 -30.74 -21.06 -57.66
C PHE A 13 -30.02 -19.78 -57.25
N ILE A 14 -29.92 -18.91 -58.24
CA ILE A 14 -29.17 -17.67 -58.38
C ILE A 14 -29.78 -16.55 -57.52
N ILE A 15 -28.94 -15.75 -56.85
CA ILE A 15 -29.36 -14.47 -56.24
C ILE A 15 -28.61 -13.32 -56.93
N THR A 16 -29.41 -12.45 -57.55
CA THR A 16 -29.01 -11.14 -58.06
C THR A 16 -29.01 -10.12 -56.91
N ALA A 17 -28.02 -9.24 -56.90
CA ALA A 17 -27.69 -8.25 -55.88
C ALA A 17 -28.75 -7.15 -55.68
N LEU A 18 -28.78 -6.53 -54.48
CA LEU A 18 -28.72 -5.07 -54.33
C LEU A 18 -28.41 -4.63 -52.87
N PHE A 19 -27.28 -3.93 -52.72
CA PHE A 19 -26.98 -2.75 -51.87
C PHE A 19 -27.51 -2.64 -50.42
N CYS A 20 -26.59 -2.59 -49.43
CA CYS A 20 -26.13 -1.33 -48.78
C CYS A 20 -25.20 -1.58 -47.57
N ALA A 21 -24.10 -0.80 -47.53
CA ALA A 21 -23.24 -0.35 -46.40
C ALA A 21 -23.16 -1.25 -45.14
N GLY A 22 -22.01 -1.82 -44.75
CA GLY A 22 -20.71 -1.15 -44.59
C GLY A 22 -20.32 -1.05 -43.10
N PHE A 23 -20.21 -2.19 -42.41
CA PHE A 23 -19.47 -2.31 -41.14
C PHE A 23 -18.48 -3.47 -41.27
N LEU A 24 -17.20 -3.13 -41.39
CA LEU A 24 -16.08 -4.08 -41.36
C LEU A 24 -15.91 -4.61 -39.93
N SER A 25 -16.62 -5.70 -39.64
CA SER A 25 -16.25 -6.64 -38.59
C SER A 25 -15.10 -7.49 -39.14
N VAL A 26 -13.87 -7.15 -38.79
CA VAL A 26 -12.73 -8.05 -39.00
C VAL A 26 -12.70 -9.00 -37.81
N ALA A 27 -13.43 -10.11 -37.93
CA ALA A 27 -13.19 -11.27 -37.07
C ALA A 27 -11.80 -11.84 -37.40
N PRO A 28 -10.94 -12.14 -36.41
CA PRO A 28 -9.68 -12.80 -36.71
C PRO A 28 -9.98 -14.21 -37.21
N VAL A 29 -9.52 -14.50 -38.43
CA VAL A 29 -9.37 -15.86 -38.92
C VAL A 29 -8.31 -16.51 -38.01
N TYR A 30 -8.76 -17.37 -37.10
CA TYR A 30 -7.86 -18.31 -36.43
C TYR A 30 -7.37 -19.30 -37.50
N ALA A 31 -6.24 -18.98 -38.11
CA ALA A 31 -5.38 -20.00 -38.68
C ALA A 31 -4.89 -20.85 -37.50
N GLU A 32 -5.11 -22.17 -37.56
CA GLU A 32 -4.43 -23.14 -36.72
C GLU A 32 -2.93 -22.90 -36.84
N ALA A 33 -2.37 -22.17 -35.87
CA ALA A 33 -0.93 -22.06 -35.71
C ALA A 33 -0.45 -23.44 -35.25
N ALA A 34 0.36 -24.09 -36.07
CA ALA A 34 1.18 -25.21 -35.61
C ALA A 34 1.90 -24.76 -34.33
N GLU A 35 1.76 -25.53 -33.25
CA GLU A 35 2.49 -25.31 -32.00
C GLU A 35 4.00 -25.34 -32.29
N SER A 36 4.60 -24.17 -32.58
CA SER A 36 6.03 -24.04 -32.45
C SER A 36 6.31 -23.97 -30.96
N GLU A 37 6.86 -25.04 -30.38
CA GLU A 37 7.28 -25.00 -28.98
C GLU A 37 8.18 -23.79 -28.75
N ASP A 38 7.75 -22.87 -27.88
CA ASP A 38 8.54 -21.68 -27.55
C ASP A 38 9.97 -22.09 -27.14
N PRO A 39 11.01 -21.39 -27.64
CA PRO A 39 12.40 -21.77 -27.38
C PRO A 39 12.69 -21.77 -25.88
N VAL A 40 13.56 -22.67 -25.43
CA VAL A 40 14.00 -22.77 -24.02
C VAL A 40 14.83 -21.54 -23.64
N TYR A 41 15.70 -21.08 -24.55
CA TYR A 41 16.46 -19.85 -24.47
C TYR A 41 16.87 -19.38 -25.86
N LEU A 42 17.33 -18.13 -25.97
CA LEU A 42 17.96 -17.57 -27.15
C LEU A 42 19.37 -17.08 -26.82
N SER A 43 20.29 -17.12 -27.78
CA SER A 43 21.64 -16.54 -27.64
C SER A 43 21.73 -15.12 -28.20
N ARG A 44 20.66 -14.67 -28.87
CA ARG A 44 20.47 -13.36 -29.47
C ARG A 44 18.97 -13.04 -29.62
N LEU A 45 18.61 -11.77 -29.50
CA LEU A 45 17.28 -11.24 -29.81
C LEU A 45 17.39 -10.27 -30.97
N GLU A 46 16.92 -10.67 -32.14
CA GLU A 46 16.99 -9.88 -33.38
C GLU A 46 15.66 -9.19 -33.72
N THR A 47 14.55 -9.63 -33.11
CA THR A 47 13.21 -9.07 -33.37
C THR A 47 12.38 -8.95 -32.10
N GLU A 48 11.34 -8.11 -32.16
CA GLU A 48 10.33 -7.97 -31.11
C GLU A 48 9.51 -9.27 -30.93
N ALA A 49 9.23 -10.00 -32.02
CA ALA A 49 8.53 -11.29 -31.94
C ALA A 49 9.29 -12.32 -31.09
N GLN A 50 10.62 -12.36 -31.21
CA GLN A 50 11.47 -13.20 -30.35
C GLN A 50 11.47 -12.73 -28.90
N TRP A 51 11.37 -11.43 -28.63
CA TRP A 51 11.23 -10.92 -27.27
C TRP A 51 9.91 -11.39 -26.66
N LEU A 52 8.79 -11.15 -27.35
CA LEU A 52 7.44 -11.51 -26.89
C LEU A 52 7.26 -13.02 -26.72
N SER A 53 8.02 -13.86 -27.44
CA SER A 53 7.94 -15.32 -27.26
C SER A 53 8.54 -15.78 -25.91
N ILE A 54 9.56 -15.07 -25.37
CA ILE A 54 10.27 -15.48 -24.14
C ILE A 54 10.09 -14.55 -22.94
N ALA A 55 9.57 -13.33 -23.13
CA ALA A 55 9.33 -12.35 -22.07
C ALA A 55 8.07 -12.68 -21.27
N ALA A 56 8.15 -12.52 -19.94
CA ALA A 56 7.01 -12.62 -19.05
C ALA A 56 6.55 -11.22 -18.60
N ARG A 57 5.31 -11.10 -18.13
CA ARG A 57 4.77 -9.88 -17.48
C ARG A 57 4.46 -10.18 -16.01
N PRO A 58 5.45 -10.10 -15.09
CA PRO A 58 5.26 -10.52 -13.71
C PRO A 58 4.27 -9.59 -13.01
N LYS A 59 3.18 -10.11 -12.43
CA LYS A 59 2.22 -9.30 -11.66
C LYS A 59 2.82 -8.68 -10.39
N THR A 60 4.01 -9.15 -9.98
CA THR A 60 4.76 -8.73 -8.79
C THR A 60 5.92 -7.77 -9.11
N SER A 61 6.04 -7.28 -10.35
CA SER A 61 7.08 -6.32 -10.74
C SER A 61 7.01 -5.00 -9.96
N MET A 62 8.16 -4.34 -9.80
CA MET A 62 8.27 -3.04 -9.12
C MET A 62 7.41 -1.95 -9.79
N ALA A 63 7.28 -2.00 -11.11
CA ALA A 63 6.34 -1.20 -11.87
C ALA A 63 5.42 -2.11 -12.69
N ALA A 64 4.16 -1.68 -12.81
CA ALA A 64 3.23 -2.30 -13.75
C ALA A 64 3.67 -2.03 -15.19
N ARG A 65 3.02 -2.71 -16.14
CA ARG A 65 3.31 -2.60 -17.59
C ARG A 65 4.79 -2.86 -17.88
N THR A 66 5.29 -3.95 -17.29
CA THR A 66 6.69 -4.38 -17.41
C THR A 66 6.75 -5.76 -18.03
N GLU A 67 7.57 -5.89 -19.07
CA GLU A 67 7.96 -7.16 -19.66
C GLU A 67 9.40 -7.48 -19.26
N THR A 68 9.69 -8.72 -18.91
CA THR A 68 11.01 -9.11 -18.40
C THR A 68 11.48 -10.42 -19.02
N ILE A 69 12.76 -10.44 -19.40
CA ILE A 69 13.52 -11.68 -19.63
C ILE A 69 14.69 -11.75 -18.66
N LYS A 70 15.22 -12.95 -18.40
CA LYS A 70 16.48 -13.12 -17.68
C LYS A 70 17.63 -13.45 -18.62
N PHE A 71 18.82 -12.99 -18.25
CA PHE A 71 20.05 -13.35 -18.94
C PHE A 71 21.04 -14.04 -18.02
N ILE A 72 21.85 -14.93 -18.60
CA ILE A 72 22.97 -15.60 -17.97
C ILE A 72 24.14 -15.61 -18.94
N PHE A 73 25.30 -15.11 -18.52
CA PHE A 73 26.56 -15.40 -19.19
C PHE A 73 27.35 -16.44 -18.40
N THR A 74 27.91 -17.45 -19.06
CA THR A 74 28.96 -18.29 -18.47
C THR A 74 30.26 -17.48 -18.38
N ARG A 75 30.92 -17.48 -17.23
CA ARG A 75 32.12 -16.67 -17.03
C ARG A 75 33.27 -17.07 -17.97
N ASP A 76 33.51 -18.38 -18.12
CA ASP A 76 34.68 -18.90 -18.84
C ASP A 76 34.59 -18.68 -20.36
N SER A 77 33.43 -18.99 -20.95
CA SER A 77 33.21 -18.90 -22.40
C SER A 77 32.45 -17.64 -22.84
N TRP A 78 31.93 -16.87 -21.89
CA TRP A 78 31.07 -15.71 -22.13
C TRP A 78 29.85 -16.02 -23.03
N LYS A 79 29.31 -17.25 -22.90
CA LYS A 79 28.15 -17.70 -23.66
C LYS A 79 26.88 -17.13 -23.02
N LEU A 80 26.05 -16.48 -23.83
CA LEU A 80 24.78 -15.88 -23.42
C LEU A 80 23.61 -16.87 -23.53
N TYR A 81 22.80 -16.90 -22.48
CA TYR A 81 21.47 -17.49 -22.45
C TYR A 81 20.45 -16.41 -22.08
N LEU A 82 19.54 -16.08 -22.99
CA LEU A 82 18.35 -15.27 -22.74
C LEU A 82 17.18 -16.23 -22.51
N THR A 83 16.79 -16.40 -21.25
CA THR A 83 15.94 -17.51 -20.85
C THR A 83 14.48 -17.23 -21.16
N ASN A 84 13.74 -18.28 -21.54
CA ASN A 84 12.28 -18.22 -21.57
C ASN A 84 11.72 -18.01 -20.17
N THR A 85 11.42 -16.76 -19.84
CA THR A 85 11.05 -16.35 -18.48
C THR A 85 9.60 -16.71 -18.16
N LYS A 86 8.79 -17.02 -19.18
CA LYS A 86 7.47 -17.65 -18.99
C LYS A 86 7.60 -19.07 -18.44
N LYS A 87 8.67 -19.79 -18.81
CA LYS A 87 8.97 -21.16 -18.35
C LYS A 87 9.88 -21.17 -17.11
N TRP A 88 10.80 -20.21 -17.02
CA TRP A 88 11.85 -20.16 -16.00
C TRP A 88 11.86 -18.80 -15.29
N ASP A 89 11.06 -18.70 -14.23
CA ASP A 89 10.85 -17.52 -13.39
C ASP A 89 12.04 -17.12 -12.51
N ILE A 90 13.03 -18.01 -12.33
CA ILE A 90 14.29 -17.74 -11.62
C ILE A 90 15.50 -18.38 -12.31
N HIS A 91 16.68 -17.75 -12.22
CA HIS A 91 17.92 -18.23 -12.85
C HIS A 91 18.30 -19.64 -12.41
N TYR A 92 18.12 -19.96 -11.12
CA TYR A 92 18.44 -21.28 -10.57
C TYR A 92 17.70 -22.41 -11.31
N ARG A 93 16.39 -22.27 -11.54
CA ARG A 93 15.58 -23.30 -12.21
C ARG A 93 16.07 -23.53 -13.63
N PHE A 94 16.41 -22.46 -14.35
CA PHE A 94 17.00 -22.56 -15.68
C PHE A 94 18.35 -23.26 -15.66
N VAL A 95 19.28 -22.84 -14.79
CA VAL A 95 20.63 -23.42 -14.69
C VAL A 95 20.53 -24.90 -14.37
N ARG A 96 19.74 -25.27 -13.36
CA ARG A 96 19.55 -26.67 -12.97
C ARG A 96 18.98 -27.50 -14.11
N ALA A 97 17.97 -26.99 -14.84
CA ALA A 97 17.35 -27.78 -15.89
C ALA A 97 18.21 -27.90 -17.16
N ASN A 98 19.05 -26.90 -17.48
CA ASN A 98 19.61 -26.77 -18.82
C ASN A 98 21.15 -26.59 -18.88
N ILE A 99 21.81 -26.34 -17.76
CA ILE A 99 23.27 -26.07 -17.73
C ILE A 99 23.98 -27.00 -16.74
N ASP A 100 23.53 -27.07 -15.49
CA ASP A 100 24.19 -27.79 -14.40
C ASP A 100 23.14 -28.48 -13.48
N PRO A 101 22.69 -29.70 -13.85
CA PRO A 101 21.63 -30.43 -13.14
C PRO A 101 21.90 -30.77 -11.67
N GLU A 102 23.17 -30.82 -11.29
CA GLU A 102 23.61 -31.17 -9.95
C GLU A 102 23.81 -29.94 -9.04
N TYR A 103 23.58 -28.73 -9.54
CA TYR A 103 23.81 -27.50 -8.77
C TYR A 103 22.90 -27.45 -7.52
N PRO A 104 23.46 -27.47 -6.29
CA PRO A 104 22.70 -27.32 -5.06
C PRO A 104 22.08 -25.92 -4.91
N HIS A 105 20.76 -25.84 -4.66
CA HIS A 105 20.04 -24.56 -4.51
C HIS A 105 20.68 -23.62 -3.49
N LYS A 106 21.03 -24.14 -2.30
CA LYS A 106 21.60 -23.33 -1.21
C LYS A 106 22.93 -22.68 -1.56
N LEU A 107 23.72 -23.31 -2.43
CA LEU A 107 25.02 -22.79 -2.86
C LEU A 107 24.90 -21.84 -4.06
N PHE A 108 23.80 -21.93 -4.80
CA PHE A 108 23.63 -21.13 -6.02
C PHE A 108 23.61 -19.64 -5.71
N ASN A 109 22.80 -19.23 -4.73
CA ASN A 109 22.64 -17.80 -4.45
C ASN A 109 23.93 -17.17 -3.93
N SER A 110 24.52 -17.73 -2.86
CA SER A 110 25.75 -17.20 -2.27
C SER A 110 26.93 -17.22 -3.22
N ARG A 111 27.05 -18.26 -4.06
CA ARG A 111 28.16 -18.30 -5.02
C ARG A 111 27.94 -17.35 -6.20
N GLU A 112 26.75 -17.30 -6.78
CA GLU A 112 26.57 -16.67 -8.07
C GLU A 112 26.17 -15.18 -7.98
N TYR A 113 25.63 -14.73 -6.84
CA TYR A 113 25.32 -13.32 -6.57
C TYR A 113 26.32 -12.62 -5.63
N GLU A 114 27.04 -13.34 -4.77
CA GLU A 114 27.92 -12.71 -3.77
C GLU A 114 29.41 -13.05 -3.96
N SER A 115 29.76 -14.21 -4.52
CA SER A 115 31.17 -14.60 -4.62
C SER A 115 31.90 -13.89 -5.77
N PRO A 116 33.16 -13.46 -5.57
CA PRO A 116 34.03 -13.05 -6.67
C PRO A 116 34.37 -14.21 -7.61
N ASP A 117 34.20 -15.47 -7.18
CA ASP A 117 34.44 -16.70 -7.95
C ASP A 117 33.15 -17.27 -8.58
N ARG A 118 32.12 -16.42 -8.72
CA ARG A 118 30.90 -16.72 -9.49
C ARG A 118 31.22 -17.28 -10.88
N ARG A 119 30.47 -18.29 -11.30
CA ARG A 119 30.56 -18.91 -12.63
C ARG A 119 29.60 -18.28 -13.62
N TYR A 120 28.56 -17.62 -13.13
CA TYR A 120 27.50 -17.02 -13.93
C TYR A 120 27.40 -15.52 -13.68
N ILE A 121 27.30 -14.74 -14.76
CA ILE A 121 26.98 -13.31 -14.71
C ILE A 121 25.52 -13.18 -15.11
N MET A 122 24.68 -12.80 -14.15
CA MET A 122 23.23 -12.96 -14.27
C MET A 122 22.51 -11.65 -14.03
N GLY A 123 21.35 -11.52 -14.66
CA GLY A 123 20.47 -10.39 -14.43
C GLY A 123 19.19 -10.54 -15.22
N SER A 124 18.45 -9.45 -15.30
CA SER A 124 17.23 -9.33 -16.08
C SER A 124 17.36 -8.20 -17.09
N ILE A 125 16.61 -8.32 -18.19
CA ILE A 125 16.33 -7.20 -19.06
C ILE A 125 14.85 -6.91 -18.92
N SER A 126 14.51 -5.69 -18.55
CA SER A 126 13.15 -5.23 -18.35
C SER A 126 12.80 -4.17 -19.40
N HIS A 127 11.61 -4.29 -19.99
CA HIS A 127 11.00 -3.28 -20.86
C HIS A 127 9.80 -2.69 -20.13
N TYR A 128 9.94 -1.43 -19.73
CA TYR A 128 8.87 -0.66 -19.12
C TYR A 128 8.08 0.04 -20.23
N LEU A 129 6.88 -0.49 -20.51
CA LEU A 129 6.09 -0.13 -21.70
C LEU A 129 5.61 1.32 -21.68
N ASP A 130 5.37 1.87 -20.49
CA ASP A 130 4.85 3.23 -20.30
C ASP A 130 5.82 4.33 -20.79
N GLY A 131 7.13 4.06 -20.75
CA GLY A 131 8.17 4.97 -21.23
C GLY A 131 8.94 4.48 -22.46
N ASP A 132 8.69 3.26 -22.96
CA ASP A 132 9.61 2.52 -23.85
C ASP A 132 11.04 2.41 -23.26
N PHE A 133 11.13 2.09 -21.96
CA PHE A 133 12.43 2.05 -21.26
C PHE A 133 12.98 0.64 -21.19
N TRP A 134 14.17 0.46 -21.74
CA TRP A 134 14.91 -0.79 -21.70
C TRP A 134 15.98 -0.72 -20.62
N ALA A 135 15.92 -1.62 -19.65
CA ALA A 135 16.82 -1.66 -18.50
C ALA A 135 17.52 -3.01 -18.39
N MET A 136 18.84 -2.99 -18.25
CA MET A 136 19.60 -4.10 -17.68
C MET A 136 19.60 -3.95 -16.17
N GLU A 137 19.17 -5.00 -15.48
CA GLU A 137 19.02 -5.04 -14.03
C GLU A 137 19.73 -6.28 -13.49
N ILE A 138 20.28 -6.17 -12.29
CA ILE A 138 20.86 -7.31 -11.55
C ILE A 138 20.10 -7.42 -10.22
N ALA A 139 20.16 -8.59 -9.56
CA ALA A 139 19.44 -8.76 -8.30
C ALA A 139 19.91 -7.70 -7.28
N PRO A 140 19.02 -7.13 -6.45
CA PRO A 140 19.39 -6.05 -5.51
C PRO A 140 20.52 -6.42 -4.52
N SER A 141 20.61 -7.70 -4.14
CA SER A 141 21.73 -8.27 -3.35
C SER A 141 23.00 -8.56 -4.15
N ASP A 142 22.96 -8.51 -5.47
CA ASP A 142 24.11 -8.89 -6.29
C ASP A 142 25.25 -7.88 -6.14
N ASN A 143 26.40 -8.35 -5.65
CA ASN A 143 27.58 -7.51 -5.46
C ASN A 143 28.49 -7.44 -6.71
N MET A 144 27.96 -7.78 -7.90
CA MET A 144 28.65 -7.80 -9.19
C MET A 144 29.56 -6.57 -9.36
N SER A 145 30.81 -6.82 -9.78
CA SER A 145 31.79 -5.74 -9.97
C SER A 145 31.42 -4.85 -11.16
N ALA A 146 31.83 -3.58 -11.11
CA ALA A 146 31.67 -2.62 -12.21
C ALA A 146 32.16 -3.20 -13.55
N ALA A 147 33.31 -3.89 -13.57
CA ALA A 147 33.86 -4.51 -14.76
C ALA A 147 32.94 -5.61 -15.37
N PHE A 148 32.28 -6.42 -14.54
CA PHE A 148 31.33 -7.42 -15.04
C PHE A 148 30.03 -6.78 -15.53
N ILE A 149 29.53 -5.75 -14.83
CA ILE A 149 28.35 -4.98 -15.25
C ILE A 149 28.59 -4.35 -16.62
N GLU A 150 29.73 -3.67 -16.81
CA GLU A 150 30.12 -3.05 -18.08
C GLU A 150 30.20 -4.09 -19.22
N LYS A 151 30.91 -5.20 -18.97
CA LYS A 151 31.10 -6.25 -19.97
C LYS A 151 29.77 -6.92 -20.35
N ALA A 152 28.89 -7.19 -19.39
CA ALA A 152 27.57 -7.75 -19.62
C ALA A 152 26.71 -6.78 -20.44
N TYR A 153 26.67 -5.50 -20.05
CA TYR A 153 25.93 -4.45 -20.73
C TYR A 153 26.31 -4.36 -22.22
N HIS A 154 27.60 -4.20 -22.53
CA HIS A 154 28.05 -4.09 -23.92
C HIS A 154 27.81 -5.37 -24.73
N SER A 155 27.85 -6.53 -24.07
CA SER A 155 27.55 -7.82 -24.72
C SER A 155 26.08 -7.93 -25.10
N LEU A 156 25.18 -7.49 -24.21
CA LEU A 156 23.75 -7.47 -24.45
C LEU A 156 23.37 -6.48 -25.55
N VAL A 157 23.92 -5.25 -25.52
CA VAL A 157 23.67 -4.23 -26.56
C VAL A 157 23.98 -4.73 -27.98
N LYS A 158 24.99 -5.59 -28.16
CA LYS A 158 25.36 -6.17 -29.47
C LYS A 158 24.44 -7.32 -29.91
N ARG A 159 23.68 -7.89 -28.97
CA ARG A 159 22.90 -9.13 -29.12
C ARG A 159 21.40 -8.91 -29.00
N THR A 160 20.94 -7.67 -28.86
CA THR A 160 19.53 -7.32 -28.76
C THR A 160 19.12 -6.27 -29.81
N TYR A 161 17.91 -6.38 -30.35
CA TYR A 161 17.42 -5.50 -31.42
C TYR A 161 17.20 -4.05 -30.98
N PHE A 162 16.89 -3.84 -29.69
CA PHE A 162 16.78 -2.51 -29.08
C PHE A 162 18.15 -1.87 -28.80
N GLY A 163 19.22 -2.68 -28.74
CA GLY A 163 20.61 -2.25 -28.68
C GLY A 163 20.87 -1.06 -27.75
N LYS A 164 21.26 0.08 -28.33
CA LYS A 164 21.65 1.31 -27.61
C LYS A 164 20.51 1.99 -26.85
N LYS A 165 19.25 1.55 -26.98
CA LYS A 165 18.16 2.02 -26.11
C LYS A 165 18.32 1.54 -24.66
N MET A 166 19.00 0.41 -24.44
CA MET A 166 19.17 -0.16 -23.12
C MET A 166 20.06 0.72 -22.22
N ARG A 167 19.75 0.79 -20.93
CA ARG A 167 20.58 1.42 -19.89
C ARG A 167 20.74 0.45 -18.72
N PHE A 168 21.74 0.66 -17.86
CA PHE A 168 21.78 -0.03 -16.58
C PHE A 168 20.86 0.69 -15.58
N HIS A 169 20.10 -0.05 -14.78
CA HIS A 169 19.22 0.51 -13.75
C HIS A 169 19.65 0.02 -12.36
N PRO A 170 20.25 0.88 -11.51
CA PRO A 170 20.65 0.53 -10.16
C PRO A 170 19.44 0.43 -9.23
N GLN A 171 19.34 -0.67 -8.47
CA GLN A 171 18.19 -0.99 -7.62
C GLN A 171 18.54 -1.04 -6.12
N SER A 172 19.82 -0.95 -5.78
CA SER A 172 20.31 -0.99 -4.40
C SER A 172 21.43 0.05 -4.17
N PRO A 173 21.73 0.40 -2.90
CA PRO A 173 22.86 1.26 -2.58
C PRO A 173 24.19 0.76 -3.16
N THR A 174 24.43 -0.55 -3.12
CA THR A 174 25.61 -1.19 -3.72
C THR A 174 25.69 -0.91 -5.23
N HIS A 175 24.58 -1.01 -5.96
CA HIS A 175 24.59 -0.72 -7.40
C HIS A 175 24.92 0.76 -7.68
N LEU A 176 24.48 1.69 -6.82
CA LEU A 176 24.82 3.11 -6.96
C LEU A 176 26.33 3.34 -6.79
N GLN A 177 26.98 2.65 -5.85
CA GLN A 177 28.45 2.68 -5.73
C GLN A 177 29.13 2.12 -6.99
N ARG A 178 28.60 1.02 -7.56
CA ARG A 178 29.12 0.48 -8.84
C ARG A 178 28.95 1.46 -10.00
N VAL A 179 27.87 2.24 -10.03
CA VAL A 179 27.66 3.30 -11.03
C VAL A 179 28.74 4.39 -10.90
N GLU A 180 29.15 4.76 -9.69
CA GLU A 180 30.26 5.70 -9.48
C GLU A 180 31.59 5.11 -9.98
N GLU A 181 31.88 3.84 -9.66
CA GLU A 181 33.07 3.12 -10.14
C GLU A 181 33.13 3.00 -11.67
N LEU A 182 31.98 2.83 -12.32
CA LEU A 182 31.87 2.76 -13.78
C LEU A 182 32.29 4.07 -14.47
N GLY A 183 32.29 5.21 -13.78
CA GLY A 183 32.80 6.48 -14.32
C GLY A 183 32.14 6.94 -15.63
N GLY A 184 30.89 6.52 -15.88
CA GLY A 184 30.17 6.81 -17.13
C GLY A 184 30.47 5.88 -18.31
N ALA A 185 31.15 4.74 -18.09
CA ALA A 185 31.44 3.74 -19.12
C ALA A 185 30.18 3.18 -19.81
N ILE A 186 29.08 3.11 -19.07
CA ILE A 186 27.76 2.70 -19.59
C ILE A 186 26.72 3.75 -19.23
N PRO A 187 25.68 3.92 -20.05
CA PRO A 187 24.61 4.84 -19.75
C PRO A 187 23.64 4.21 -18.73
N VAL A 188 23.20 5.03 -17.77
CA VAL A 188 22.46 4.61 -16.57
C VAL A 188 21.10 5.30 -16.53
N TRP A 189 20.05 4.57 -16.16
CA TRP A 189 18.78 5.18 -15.74
C TRP A 189 18.88 5.58 -14.29
N THR A 190 18.52 6.81 -13.98
CA THR A 190 18.34 7.24 -12.59
C THR A 190 16.99 6.73 -12.07
N MET A 191 16.84 6.72 -10.74
CA MET A 191 15.55 6.41 -10.13
C MET A 191 14.47 7.43 -10.52
N ASP A 192 14.85 8.71 -10.69
CA ASP A 192 13.93 9.76 -11.13
C ASP A 192 13.46 9.53 -12.57
N ASP A 193 14.37 9.09 -13.46
CA ASP A 193 14.00 8.70 -14.82
C ASP A 193 12.95 7.58 -14.75
N PHE A 194 13.22 6.53 -13.98
CA PHE A 194 12.31 5.40 -13.80
C PHE A 194 10.92 5.84 -13.29
N GLN A 195 10.87 6.67 -12.23
CA GLN A 195 9.60 7.17 -11.70
C GLN A 195 8.84 8.08 -12.65
N SER A 196 9.55 8.88 -13.44
CA SER A 196 8.95 9.74 -14.46
C SER A 196 8.29 8.94 -15.59
N ALA A 197 8.79 7.74 -15.86
CA ALA A 197 8.31 6.84 -16.90
C ALA A 197 6.94 6.23 -16.57
N ILE A 198 6.68 5.95 -15.29
CA ILE A 198 5.49 5.22 -14.84
C ILE A 198 4.24 6.05 -15.18
N GLN A 199 3.36 5.52 -16.05
CA GLN A 199 2.04 6.10 -16.32
C GLN A 199 0.98 5.44 -15.45
N TYR A 200 1.02 4.12 -15.30
CA TYR A 200 0.08 3.34 -14.49
C TYR A 200 0.74 2.76 -13.25
N GLN A 201 0.11 2.98 -12.08
CA GLN A 201 0.52 2.40 -10.81
C GLN A 201 -0.68 1.73 -10.12
N PRO A 202 -0.69 0.40 -10.01
CA PRO A 202 -1.66 -0.31 -9.20
C PRO A 202 -1.35 -0.11 -7.71
N LEU A 203 -2.39 0.12 -6.91
CA LEU A 203 -2.25 0.29 -5.46
C LEU A 203 -3.08 -0.76 -4.71
N THR A 204 -4.39 -0.81 -4.98
CA THR A 204 -5.28 -1.85 -4.43
C THR A 204 -5.93 -2.60 -5.59
N LEU A 205 -5.53 -3.87 -5.73
CA LEU A 205 -6.02 -4.77 -6.77
C LEU A 205 -7.44 -5.23 -6.42
N ALA A 206 -8.43 -4.61 -7.01
CA ALA A 206 -9.83 -4.88 -6.73
C ALA A 206 -10.72 -4.49 -7.92
N THR A 207 -11.99 -4.91 -7.82
CA THR A 207 -13.05 -4.50 -8.73
C THR A 207 -14.09 -3.65 -7.98
N GLY A 208 -14.48 -2.53 -8.58
CA GLY A 208 -15.50 -1.62 -8.05
C GLY A 208 -16.55 -1.28 -9.11
N TYR A 209 -17.80 -1.12 -8.67
CA TYR A 209 -18.88 -0.60 -9.50
C TYR A 209 -19.36 0.74 -8.92
N GLY A 210 -19.43 1.77 -9.76
CA GLY A 210 -19.86 3.10 -9.33
C GLY A 210 -20.02 4.08 -10.48
N TYR A 211 -20.63 5.23 -10.18
CA TYR A 211 -20.73 6.34 -11.13
C TYR A 211 -19.39 7.08 -11.20
N LEU A 212 -18.84 7.20 -12.40
CA LEU A 212 -17.56 7.88 -12.61
C LEU A 212 -17.72 9.38 -12.41
N ARG A 213 -16.92 9.98 -11.52
CA ARG A 213 -16.98 11.41 -11.19
C ARG A 213 -15.59 12.02 -11.15
N PHE A 214 -15.43 13.16 -11.82
CA PHE A 214 -14.18 13.91 -11.85
C PHE A 214 -14.19 15.02 -10.80
N LEU A 215 -13.08 15.18 -10.08
CA LEU A 215 -12.91 16.21 -9.06
C LEU A 215 -11.54 16.88 -9.22
N ARG A 216 -11.55 18.22 -9.38
CA ARG A 216 -10.34 19.04 -9.49
C ARG A 216 -10.13 19.89 -8.25
N GLY A 217 -8.87 20.17 -7.91
CA GLY A 217 -8.50 20.98 -6.77
C GLY A 217 -8.97 20.41 -5.43
N ARG A 218 -9.33 21.29 -4.49
CA ARG A 218 -9.75 20.91 -3.14
C ARG A 218 -11.10 20.21 -3.18
N ILE A 219 -11.13 18.97 -2.70
CA ILE A 219 -12.32 18.14 -2.66
C ILE A 219 -13.09 18.41 -1.37
N ASP A 220 -14.41 18.59 -1.48
CA ASP A 220 -15.32 18.56 -0.34
C ASP A 220 -15.71 17.11 -0.01
N PRO A 221 -15.23 16.53 1.10
CA PRO A 221 -15.55 15.16 1.48
C PRO A 221 -17.06 14.93 1.67
N ALA A 222 -17.82 15.94 2.11
CA ALA A 222 -19.26 15.77 2.32
C ALA A 222 -19.99 15.39 1.01
N SER A 223 -19.49 15.89 -0.12
CA SER A 223 -20.07 15.66 -1.45
C SER A 223 -19.83 14.25 -2.02
N ILE A 224 -18.90 13.47 -1.46
CA ILE A 224 -18.54 12.13 -1.96
C ILE A 224 -19.55 11.09 -1.48
N ARG A 225 -19.96 10.21 -2.39
CA ARG A 225 -20.88 9.10 -2.09
C ARG A 225 -20.22 7.73 -2.27
N PRO A 226 -20.67 6.70 -1.53
CA PRO A 226 -20.15 5.34 -1.66
C PRO A 226 -20.31 4.70 -3.04
N ASP A 227 -21.29 5.16 -3.84
CA ASP A 227 -21.59 4.66 -5.17
C ASP A 227 -20.82 5.37 -6.29
N GLN A 228 -19.75 6.10 -5.96
CA GLN A 228 -18.94 6.87 -6.92
C GLN A 228 -17.54 6.27 -7.10
N ILE A 229 -17.06 6.21 -8.34
CA ILE A 229 -15.63 6.01 -8.65
C ILE A 229 -15.06 7.39 -8.96
N LEU A 230 -14.03 7.80 -8.22
CA LEU A 230 -13.50 9.15 -8.31
C LEU A 230 -12.27 9.20 -9.20
N VAL A 231 -12.22 10.21 -10.08
CA VAL A 231 -11.02 10.60 -10.81
C VAL A 231 -10.56 11.95 -10.29
N THR A 232 -9.36 12.01 -9.72
CA THR A 232 -8.84 13.21 -9.06
C THR A 232 -7.50 13.65 -9.64
N GLU A 233 -7.21 14.95 -9.52
CA GLU A 233 -5.94 15.53 -9.93
C GLU A 233 -4.82 15.17 -8.93
N PHE A 234 -5.11 15.33 -7.64
CA PHE A 234 -4.21 15.07 -6.52
C PHE A 234 -4.72 13.90 -5.68
N VAL A 235 -3.83 13.31 -4.88
CA VAL A 235 -4.22 12.39 -3.80
C VAL A 235 -5.00 13.19 -2.76
N PRO A 236 -6.27 12.87 -2.46
CA PRO A 236 -7.05 13.65 -1.50
C PRO A 236 -6.51 13.50 -0.08
N ASP A 237 -6.44 14.58 0.70
CA ASP A 237 -6.12 14.52 2.14
C ASP A 237 -7.18 13.72 2.94
N ASP A 238 -8.43 13.81 2.48
CA ASP A 238 -9.58 13.15 3.07
C ASP A 238 -10.42 12.49 1.97
N LEU A 239 -10.67 11.20 2.16
CA LEU A 239 -11.43 10.37 1.24
C LEU A 239 -12.45 9.53 2.02
N PRO A 240 -13.73 9.94 2.02
CA PRO A 240 -14.83 9.09 2.47
C PRO A 240 -14.95 7.83 1.62
N VAL A 241 -15.76 6.89 2.07
CA VAL A 241 -16.13 5.71 1.28
C VAL A 241 -16.57 6.11 -0.14
N CYS A 242 -15.93 5.46 -1.11
CA CYS A 242 -16.23 5.50 -2.53
C CYS A 242 -16.06 4.08 -3.11
N ALA A 243 -16.50 3.87 -4.35
CA ALA A 243 -16.41 2.59 -5.04
C ALA A 243 -15.07 2.40 -5.79
N GLY A 244 -14.25 3.44 -5.90
CA GLY A 244 -12.94 3.39 -6.53
C GLY A 244 -12.25 4.75 -6.58
N LEU A 245 -10.93 4.76 -6.70
CA LEU A 245 -10.10 5.96 -6.85
C LEU A 245 -9.11 5.81 -8.00
N ILE A 246 -9.06 6.83 -8.86
CA ILE A 246 -8.07 7.02 -9.91
C ILE A 246 -7.43 8.39 -9.71
N THR A 247 -6.16 8.45 -9.29
CA THR A 247 -5.43 9.72 -9.13
C THR A 247 -4.56 10.02 -10.35
N SER A 248 -4.42 11.31 -10.70
CA SER A 248 -3.50 11.74 -11.77
C SER A 248 -2.04 11.80 -11.34
N GLN A 249 -1.78 11.69 -10.04
CA GLN A 249 -0.47 11.61 -9.44
C GLN A 249 -0.22 10.21 -8.89
N LEU A 250 1.03 9.75 -9.01
CA LEU A 250 1.50 8.55 -8.31
C LEU A 250 1.33 8.72 -6.81
N GLN A 251 0.99 7.63 -6.12
CA GLN A 251 0.78 7.62 -4.68
C GLN A 251 1.94 6.89 -4.00
N ALA A 252 2.28 7.32 -2.79
CA ALA A 252 3.10 6.49 -1.92
C ALA A 252 2.26 5.26 -1.49
N PRO A 253 2.74 4.01 -1.67
CA PRO A 253 1.93 2.83 -1.37
C PRO A 253 1.50 2.71 0.11
N LEU A 254 2.25 3.29 1.05
CA LEU A 254 1.87 3.38 2.47
C LEU A 254 1.25 4.74 2.85
N ALA A 255 0.84 5.55 1.89
CA ALA A 255 0.06 6.75 2.20
C ALA A 255 -1.25 6.34 2.89
N HIS A 256 -1.75 7.22 3.76
CA HIS A 256 -2.98 6.98 4.52
C HIS A 256 -4.16 6.58 3.63
N ILE A 257 -4.31 7.20 2.45
CA ILE A 257 -5.34 6.85 1.48
C ILE A 257 -5.15 5.45 0.90
N SER A 258 -3.92 5.08 0.52
CA SER A 258 -3.63 3.74 -0.01
C SER A 258 -3.97 2.66 1.02
N LEU A 259 -3.56 2.84 2.28
CA LEU A 259 -3.87 1.92 3.37
C LEU A 259 -5.38 1.82 3.65
N LEU A 260 -6.09 2.96 3.57
CA LEU A 260 -7.53 3.02 3.75
C LEU A 260 -8.28 2.28 2.61
N MET A 261 -7.84 2.46 1.37
CA MET A 261 -8.44 1.79 0.21
C MET A 261 -8.19 0.28 0.24
N GLU A 262 -6.99 -0.14 0.66
CA GLU A 262 -6.64 -1.55 0.87
C GLU A 262 -7.52 -2.18 1.95
N GLY A 263 -7.67 -1.51 3.09
CA GLY A 263 -8.56 -1.95 4.18
C GLY A 263 -10.03 -2.06 3.77
N ARG A 264 -10.46 -1.29 2.76
CA ARG A 264 -11.81 -1.37 2.17
C ARG A 264 -11.91 -2.38 1.03
N ARG A 265 -10.80 -2.96 0.58
CA ARG A 265 -10.69 -3.73 -0.67
C ARG A 265 -11.31 -2.98 -1.86
N THR A 266 -11.08 -1.67 -1.92
CA THR A 266 -11.64 -0.79 -2.94
C THR A 266 -10.60 -0.49 -4.00
N ALA A 267 -10.98 -0.61 -5.28
CA ALA A 267 -10.09 -0.38 -6.41
C ALA A 267 -9.38 0.98 -6.31
N ASN A 268 -8.05 0.97 -6.29
CA ASN A 268 -7.22 2.17 -6.19
C ASN A 268 -6.04 2.06 -7.16
N MET A 269 -5.85 3.10 -7.96
CA MET A 269 -4.74 3.22 -8.90
C MET A 269 -4.35 4.68 -9.13
N ALA A 270 -3.10 4.89 -9.55
CA ALA A 270 -2.71 6.13 -10.20
C ALA A 270 -2.59 5.91 -11.71
N LEU A 271 -3.06 6.89 -12.47
CA LEU A 271 -2.88 6.98 -13.91
C LEU A 271 -2.53 8.42 -14.25
N ARG A 272 -1.29 8.67 -14.70
CA ARG A 272 -0.85 10.03 -15.02
C ARG A 272 -1.76 10.66 -16.07
N GLY A 273 -2.19 11.88 -15.80
CA GLY A 273 -3.13 12.61 -16.66
C GLY A 273 -4.56 12.05 -16.66
N ALA A 274 -4.95 11.18 -15.73
CA ALA A 274 -6.30 10.61 -15.65
C ALA A 274 -7.41 11.68 -15.67
N ILE A 275 -7.19 12.82 -15.00
CA ILE A 275 -8.16 13.91 -14.92
C ILE A 275 -8.51 14.50 -16.29
N ASP A 276 -7.63 14.36 -17.28
CA ASP A 276 -7.80 14.89 -18.64
C ASP A 276 -7.88 13.78 -19.70
N ASN A 277 -7.90 12.52 -19.28
CA ASN A 277 -7.96 11.38 -20.19
C ASN A 277 -9.31 11.33 -20.91
N GLN A 278 -9.30 11.45 -22.24
CA GLN A 278 -10.51 11.53 -23.05
C GLN A 278 -11.39 10.28 -22.97
N ALA A 279 -10.78 9.09 -22.86
CA ALA A 279 -11.52 7.83 -22.74
C ALA A 279 -12.26 7.75 -21.39
N LEU A 280 -11.61 8.17 -20.29
CA LEU A 280 -12.28 8.29 -18.99
C LEU A 280 -13.36 9.37 -19.01
N ARG A 281 -13.11 10.51 -19.64
CA ARG A 281 -14.08 11.63 -19.75
C ARG A 281 -15.35 11.23 -20.50
N ALA A 282 -15.24 10.38 -21.51
CA ALA A 282 -16.41 9.83 -22.22
C ALA A 282 -17.32 8.97 -21.32
N LEU A 283 -16.84 8.56 -20.15
CA LEU A 283 -17.57 7.78 -19.15
C LEU A 283 -18.06 8.63 -17.96
N GLU A 284 -17.81 9.95 -17.94
CA GLU A 284 -18.22 10.83 -16.85
C GLU A 284 -19.74 10.77 -16.61
N GLY A 285 -20.13 10.60 -15.34
CA GLY A 285 -21.52 10.46 -14.89
C GLY A 285 -22.15 9.09 -15.18
N LYS A 286 -21.48 8.19 -15.93
CA LYS A 286 -21.98 6.85 -16.24
C LYS A 286 -21.63 5.87 -15.13
N LEU A 287 -22.47 4.86 -14.97
CA LEU A 287 -22.17 3.70 -14.14
C LEU A 287 -21.14 2.83 -14.85
N VAL A 288 -20.04 2.53 -14.17
CA VAL A 288 -18.92 1.77 -14.73
C VAL A 288 -18.45 0.69 -13.78
N LYS A 289 -17.83 -0.34 -14.36
CA LYS A 289 -17.00 -1.34 -13.67
C LYS A 289 -15.55 -0.93 -13.84
N LEU A 290 -14.84 -0.70 -12.74
CA LEU A 290 -13.39 -0.52 -12.70
C LEU A 290 -12.74 -1.79 -12.16
N THR A 291 -11.76 -2.33 -12.87
CA THR A 291 -10.90 -3.43 -12.41
C THR A 291 -9.44 -3.00 -12.48
N VAL A 292 -8.75 -3.08 -11.34
CA VAL A 292 -7.32 -2.75 -11.20
C VAL A 292 -6.53 -4.05 -11.03
N ASP A 293 -5.60 -4.33 -11.93
CA ASP A 293 -4.69 -5.50 -11.92
C ASP A 293 -3.23 -5.02 -11.75
N GLY A 294 -2.32 -5.92 -11.34
CA GLY A 294 -0.91 -5.65 -11.13
C GLY A 294 -0.15 -5.23 -12.40
N GLN A 295 -0.69 -5.53 -13.58
CA GLN A 295 -0.06 -5.16 -14.86
C GLN A 295 -0.87 -4.18 -15.70
N ASP A 296 -2.20 -4.19 -15.59
CA ASP A 296 -3.11 -3.37 -16.41
C ASP A 296 -4.37 -2.98 -15.61
N TYR A 297 -5.25 -2.19 -16.20
CA TYR A 297 -6.56 -1.87 -15.64
C TYR A 297 -7.62 -1.89 -16.74
N SER A 298 -8.88 -2.02 -16.35
CA SER A 298 -10.02 -1.87 -17.27
C SER A 298 -11.12 -1.04 -16.64
N ILE A 299 -11.79 -0.24 -17.47
CA ILE A 299 -12.96 0.52 -17.09
C ILE A 299 -14.00 0.47 -18.20
N THR A 300 -15.17 -0.08 -17.91
CA THR A 300 -16.23 -0.31 -18.90
C THR A 300 -17.58 0.15 -18.36
N PRO A 301 -18.52 0.59 -19.23
CA PRO A 301 -19.90 0.81 -18.82
C PRO A 301 -20.50 -0.43 -18.15
N ALA A 302 -21.30 -0.22 -17.11
CA ALA A 302 -22.00 -1.27 -16.38
C ALA A 302 -23.49 -0.94 -16.24
N THR A 303 -24.32 -1.97 -16.14
CA THR A 303 -25.75 -1.87 -15.88
C THR A 303 -26.05 -1.70 -14.39
N ARG A 304 -27.24 -1.18 -14.08
CA ARG A 304 -27.68 -1.00 -12.69
C ARG A 304 -27.82 -2.32 -11.95
N ASP A 305 -28.24 -3.37 -12.64
CA ASP A 305 -28.44 -4.70 -12.06
C ASP A 305 -27.10 -5.34 -11.69
N GLU A 306 -26.09 -5.26 -12.56
CA GLU A 306 -24.72 -5.71 -12.26
C GLU A 306 -24.16 -5.00 -11.01
N ALA A 307 -24.31 -3.67 -10.95
CA ALA A 307 -23.85 -2.90 -9.80
C ALA A 307 -24.62 -3.25 -8.52
N ASN A 308 -25.94 -3.39 -8.58
CA ASN A 308 -26.76 -3.77 -7.42
C ASN A 308 -26.37 -5.16 -6.89
N SER A 309 -26.18 -6.15 -7.78
CA SER A 309 -25.72 -7.49 -7.43
C SER A 309 -24.33 -7.44 -6.78
N TRP A 310 -23.40 -6.68 -7.36
CA TRP A 310 -22.05 -6.51 -6.81
C TRP A 310 -22.08 -5.86 -5.42
N TRP A 311 -22.82 -4.76 -5.24
CA TRP A 311 -22.95 -4.08 -3.96
C TRP A 311 -23.64 -4.94 -2.90
N ALA A 312 -24.62 -5.76 -3.28
CA ALA A 312 -25.27 -6.68 -2.36
C ALA A 312 -24.29 -7.76 -1.86
N GLN A 313 -23.42 -8.27 -2.74
CA GLN A 313 -22.43 -9.30 -2.40
C GLN A 313 -21.23 -8.76 -1.60
N ASN A 314 -20.82 -7.51 -1.86
CA ASN A 314 -19.59 -6.93 -1.29
C ASN A 314 -19.83 -6.01 -0.08
N ARG A 315 -21.09 -5.79 0.33
CA ARG A 315 -21.39 -5.12 1.60
C ARG A 315 -20.98 -6.05 2.76
N PRO A 316 -20.35 -5.53 3.83
CA PRO A 316 -20.12 -6.30 5.04
C PRO A 316 -21.43 -6.95 5.51
N PRO A 317 -21.47 -8.27 5.76
CA PRO A 317 -22.73 -8.99 5.96
C PRO A 317 -23.30 -8.81 7.38
N VAL A 318 -22.46 -8.46 8.36
CA VAL A 318 -22.80 -8.48 9.79
C VAL A 318 -22.44 -7.14 10.43
N THR A 319 -23.31 -6.65 11.32
CA THR A 319 -23.00 -5.51 12.19
C THR A 319 -21.98 -5.94 13.24
N VAL A 320 -20.85 -5.24 13.31
CA VAL A 320 -19.82 -5.47 14.34
C VAL A 320 -20.11 -4.54 15.51
N THR A 321 -20.40 -5.10 16.68
CA THR A 321 -20.56 -4.34 17.93
C THR A 321 -19.23 -4.35 18.69
N PRO A 322 -18.51 -3.22 18.77
CA PRO A 322 -17.27 -3.15 19.55
C PRO A 322 -17.52 -3.45 21.02
N GLN A 323 -16.54 -4.07 21.68
CA GLN A 323 -16.59 -4.22 23.13
C GLN A 323 -16.57 -2.83 23.79
N LEU A 324 -17.44 -2.60 24.76
CA LEU A 324 -17.51 -1.36 25.51
C LEU A 324 -17.54 -1.66 27.01
N ILE A 325 -16.51 -1.21 27.72
CA ILE A 325 -16.39 -1.35 29.17
C ILE A 325 -16.44 0.04 29.79
N SER A 326 -17.57 0.40 30.40
CA SER A 326 -17.81 1.74 30.94
C SER A 326 -17.35 1.92 32.40
N ALA A 327 -16.66 0.93 32.97
CA ALA A 327 -16.15 0.98 34.34
C ALA A 327 -15.10 2.10 34.50
N ASP A 328 -15.13 2.80 35.64
CA ASP A 328 -14.08 3.76 35.99
C ASP A 328 -12.86 2.98 36.51
N ILE A 329 -11.79 2.98 35.70
CA ILE A 329 -10.50 2.36 36.02
C ILE A 329 -9.43 3.42 36.33
N GLY A 330 -9.84 4.67 36.58
CA GLY A 330 -8.94 5.80 36.78
C GLY A 330 -8.23 6.21 35.49
N LEU A 331 -6.97 6.65 35.61
CA LEU A 331 -6.11 7.03 34.49
C LEU A 331 -4.92 6.06 34.46
N PRO A 332 -5.06 4.85 33.88
CA PRO A 332 -3.99 3.85 33.91
C PRO A 332 -2.76 4.30 33.12
N ASP A 333 -1.58 3.87 33.58
CA ASP A 333 -0.32 4.05 32.84
C ASP A 333 -0.37 3.22 31.56
N LEU A 334 0.14 3.77 30.46
CA LEU A 334 -0.01 3.15 29.15
C LEU A 334 0.61 1.75 29.10
N CYS A 335 1.77 1.56 29.73
CA CYS A 335 2.47 0.27 29.76
C CYS A 335 1.86 -0.75 30.72
N ASP A 336 0.90 -0.36 31.55
CA ASP A 336 0.15 -1.27 32.43
C ASP A 336 -1.17 -1.74 31.77
N THR A 337 -1.32 -1.50 30.47
CA THR A 337 -2.52 -1.86 29.69
C THR A 337 -2.22 -2.86 28.58
N GLY A 338 -3.24 -3.58 28.12
CA GLY A 338 -3.10 -4.52 27.01
C GLY A 338 -4.41 -4.86 26.31
N PHE A 339 -4.42 -5.97 25.56
CA PHE A 339 -5.56 -6.36 24.72
C PHE A 339 -6.85 -6.61 25.49
N SER A 340 -6.77 -7.06 26.75
CA SER A 340 -7.96 -7.23 27.60
C SER A 340 -8.69 -5.92 27.90
N ASP A 341 -8.02 -4.78 27.73
CA ASP A 341 -8.53 -3.47 28.09
C ASP A 341 -9.13 -2.72 26.89
N ILE A 342 -9.09 -3.27 25.67
CA ILE A 342 -9.57 -2.60 24.43
C ILE A 342 -10.95 -1.95 24.61
N GLY A 343 -11.87 -2.63 25.29
CA GLY A 343 -13.21 -2.09 25.54
C GLY A 343 -13.25 -0.84 26.43
N ALA A 344 -12.24 -0.63 27.28
CA ALA A 344 -12.11 0.50 28.20
C ALA A 344 -11.18 1.61 27.67
N ILE A 345 -10.13 1.27 26.91
CA ILE A 345 -9.07 2.21 26.50
C ILE A 345 -8.89 2.35 24.98
N GLY A 346 -9.62 1.57 24.19
CA GLY A 346 -9.51 1.56 22.73
C GLY A 346 -8.31 0.79 22.19
N GLY A 347 -8.37 0.49 20.89
CA GLY A 347 -7.38 -0.37 20.22
C GLY A 347 -5.98 0.21 20.26
N LYS A 348 -5.80 1.48 19.86
CA LYS A 348 -4.47 2.11 19.77
C LYS A 348 -3.71 2.09 21.10
N ALA A 349 -4.42 2.36 22.20
CA ALA A 349 -3.83 2.33 23.54
C ALA A 349 -3.41 0.91 23.93
N ALA A 350 -4.28 -0.08 23.70
CA ALA A 350 -3.97 -1.49 23.96
C ALA A 350 -2.75 -1.98 23.18
N TYR A 351 -2.67 -1.71 21.86
CA TYR A 351 -1.51 -2.10 21.05
C TYR A 351 -0.21 -1.41 21.51
N LEU A 352 -0.27 -0.15 21.95
CA LEU A 352 0.90 0.53 22.50
C LEU A 352 1.30 -0.01 23.87
N GLY A 353 0.34 -0.39 24.72
CA GLY A 353 0.62 -1.04 26.00
C GLY A 353 1.30 -2.40 25.82
N GLU A 354 0.82 -3.20 24.87
CA GLU A 354 1.45 -4.46 24.47
C GLU A 354 2.87 -4.24 23.92
N LEU A 355 3.10 -3.17 23.15
CA LEU A 355 4.42 -2.82 22.63
C LEU A 355 5.44 -2.51 23.74
N CYS A 356 5.00 -2.07 24.93
CA CYS A 356 5.90 -1.87 26.08
C CYS A 356 6.57 -3.16 26.56
N GLN A 357 6.01 -4.33 26.26
CA GLN A 357 6.61 -5.62 26.62
C GLN A 357 7.90 -5.92 25.85
N LEU A 358 8.19 -5.15 24.79
CA LEU A 358 9.39 -5.30 23.98
C LEU A 358 10.49 -4.28 24.32
N HIS A 359 10.37 -3.56 25.44
CA HIS A 359 11.39 -2.60 25.88
C HIS A 359 12.77 -3.23 26.11
N ASP A 360 12.82 -4.48 26.55
CA ASP A 360 14.05 -5.27 26.72
C ASP A 360 14.78 -5.56 25.39
N LYS A 361 14.06 -5.46 24.27
CA LYS A 361 14.60 -5.57 22.91
C LYS A 361 15.01 -4.23 22.29
N GLY A 362 15.01 -3.14 23.06
CA GLY A 362 15.38 -1.80 22.58
C GLY A 362 14.25 -1.04 21.87
N ILE A 363 13.05 -1.62 21.79
CA ILE A 363 11.86 -0.93 21.26
C ILE A 363 11.42 0.10 22.29
N THR A 364 11.44 1.38 21.91
CA THR A 364 11.07 2.49 22.81
C THR A 364 9.77 3.14 22.34
N ILE A 365 8.86 3.42 23.28
CA ILE A 365 7.67 4.25 23.05
C ILE A 365 7.70 5.51 23.93
N PRO A 366 6.90 6.55 23.66
CA PRO A 366 6.89 7.78 24.47
C PRO A 366 6.37 7.62 25.92
N GLY A 367 5.81 6.46 26.28
CA GLY A 367 5.11 6.25 27.55
C GLY A 367 3.79 7.03 27.63
N GLY A 368 3.41 7.47 28.82
CA GLY A 368 2.21 8.25 29.07
C GLY A 368 1.10 7.48 29.78
N PHE A 369 -0.14 7.97 29.66
CA PHE A 369 -1.31 7.36 30.28
C PHE A 369 -2.56 7.47 29.43
N VAL A 370 -3.60 6.76 29.82
CA VAL A 370 -4.87 6.75 29.09
C VAL A 370 -5.98 7.39 29.92
N ILE A 371 -6.82 8.17 29.26
CA ILE A 371 -8.13 8.61 29.74
C ILE A 371 -9.16 7.61 29.18
N PRO A 372 -9.75 6.73 30.01
CA PRO A 372 -10.65 5.68 29.54
C PRO A 372 -11.96 6.20 28.95
N VAL A 373 -12.66 5.34 28.20
CA VAL A 373 -13.97 5.63 27.60
C VAL A 373 -15.03 6.01 28.63
N HIS A 374 -14.89 5.59 29.89
CA HIS A 374 -15.75 5.99 30.99
C HIS A 374 -15.95 7.51 31.04
N HIS A 375 -14.88 8.30 30.94
CA HIS A 375 -14.96 9.76 31.00
C HIS A 375 -15.66 10.37 29.78
N TYR A 376 -15.53 9.75 28.61
CA TYR A 376 -16.28 10.13 27.42
C TYR A 376 -17.79 9.88 27.62
N ILE A 377 -18.17 8.68 28.07
CA ILE A 377 -19.57 8.30 28.30
C ILE A 377 -20.21 9.23 29.33
N SER A 378 -19.56 9.41 30.48
CA SER A 378 -20.01 10.30 31.55
C SER A 378 -20.16 11.74 31.07
N HIS A 379 -19.26 12.24 30.22
CA HIS A 379 -19.38 13.57 29.62
C HIS A 379 -20.60 13.68 28.69
N MET A 380 -20.83 12.69 27.83
CA MET A 380 -21.98 12.71 26.91
C MET A 380 -23.32 12.67 27.65
N GLN A 381 -23.43 11.83 28.69
CA GLN A 381 -24.63 11.71 29.51
C GLN A 381 -24.90 12.95 30.35
N ALA A 382 -23.88 13.48 31.04
CA ALA A 382 -24.04 14.65 31.91
C ALA A 382 -24.42 15.94 31.14
N THR A 383 -24.19 15.96 29.83
CA THR A 383 -24.44 17.12 28.96
C THR A 383 -25.64 16.93 28.03
N GLY A 384 -26.28 15.76 28.04
CA GLY A 384 -27.42 15.41 27.18
C GLY A 384 -27.06 15.20 25.71
N ILE A 385 -25.78 15.13 25.36
CA ILE A 385 -25.32 14.93 23.97
C ILE A 385 -25.67 13.52 23.47
N ASP A 386 -25.74 12.55 24.37
CA ASP A 386 -26.20 11.19 24.11
C ASP A 386 -27.60 11.16 23.46
N THR A 387 -28.49 12.08 23.83
CA THR A 387 -29.82 12.19 23.21
C THR A 387 -29.74 12.61 21.72
N LEU A 388 -28.83 13.52 21.38
CA LEU A 388 -28.58 13.93 19.99
C LEU A 388 -28.01 12.78 19.17
N ILE A 389 -27.08 12.02 19.75
CA ILE A 389 -26.46 10.83 19.14
C ILE A 389 -27.52 9.76 18.88
N ASN A 390 -28.35 9.45 19.87
CA ASN A 390 -29.43 8.45 19.74
C ASN A 390 -30.45 8.85 18.65
N GLY A 391 -30.74 10.14 18.52
CA GLY A 391 -31.59 10.67 17.46
C GLY A 391 -31.01 10.44 16.06
N LEU A 392 -29.69 10.60 15.91
CA LEU A 392 -28.98 10.31 14.65
C LEU A 392 -29.01 8.82 14.32
N ILE A 393 -28.69 7.96 15.28
CA ILE A 393 -28.52 6.52 15.04
C ILE A 393 -29.85 5.85 14.65
N LYS A 394 -30.97 6.26 15.26
CA LYS A 394 -32.31 5.72 14.96
C LYS A 394 -32.87 6.13 13.59
N SER A 395 -32.26 7.10 12.92
CA SER A 395 -32.73 7.59 11.62
C SER A 395 -32.23 6.74 10.44
N GLU A 396 -32.77 5.52 10.29
CA GLU A 396 -32.27 4.52 9.32
C GLU A 396 -32.20 5.01 7.87
N GLY A 397 -33.12 5.89 7.45
CA GLY A 397 -33.17 6.46 6.10
C GLY A 397 -32.16 7.59 5.80
N LEU A 398 -31.39 8.06 6.79
CA LEU A 398 -30.58 9.29 6.68
C LEU A 398 -29.07 9.05 6.62
N ARG A 399 -28.61 7.79 6.68
CA ARG A 399 -27.19 7.40 6.86
C ARG A 399 -26.18 8.06 5.90
N TYR A 400 -26.62 8.45 4.70
CA TYR A 400 -25.80 9.17 3.70
C TYR A 400 -26.47 10.45 3.16
N ALA A 401 -27.54 10.91 3.81
CA ALA A 401 -28.31 12.08 3.36
C ALA A 401 -27.87 13.34 4.13
N ARG A 402 -28.08 14.52 3.50
CA ARG A 402 -27.78 15.84 4.07
C ARG A 402 -28.28 16.05 5.52
N PRO A 403 -29.44 15.50 5.95
CA PRO A 403 -29.87 15.61 7.34
C PRO A 403 -28.92 15.00 8.38
N ALA A 404 -28.22 13.90 8.06
CA ALA A 404 -27.23 13.32 9.00
C ALA A 404 -26.03 14.25 9.19
N GLU A 405 -25.62 15.00 8.17
CA GLU A 405 -24.52 15.96 8.25
C GLU A 405 -24.82 17.09 9.23
N VAL A 406 -26.05 17.62 9.19
CA VAL A 406 -26.53 18.66 10.11
C VAL A 406 -26.52 18.15 11.55
N GLN A 407 -26.99 16.92 11.77
CA GLN A 407 -26.99 16.33 13.11
C GLN A 407 -25.57 16.08 13.63
N LEU A 408 -24.66 15.57 12.80
CA LEU A 408 -23.24 15.42 13.15
C LEU A 408 -22.59 16.77 13.50
N TYR A 409 -22.90 17.83 12.73
CA TYR A 409 -22.44 19.18 13.04
C TYR A 409 -22.97 19.67 14.41
N ASN A 410 -24.25 19.42 14.70
CA ASN A 410 -24.85 19.78 15.98
C ASN A 410 -24.21 19.02 17.15
N ILE A 411 -23.98 17.71 17.00
CA ILE A 411 -23.28 16.88 18.00
C ILE A 411 -21.88 17.44 18.26
N GLN A 412 -21.07 17.67 17.21
CA GLN A 412 -19.73 18.22 17.36
C GLN A 412 -19.73 19.61 18.01
N SER A 413 -20.68 20.46 17.63
CA SER A 413 -20.83 21.80 18.19
C SER A 413 -21.15 21.75 19.68
N ALA A 414 -22.05 20.86 20.09
CA ALA A 414 -22.38 20.63 21.49
C ALA A 414 -21.16 20.12 22.29
N ILE A 415 -20.46 19.11 21.78
CA ILE A 415 -19.24 18.57 22.41
C ILE A 415 -18.21 19.68 22.60
N LYS A 416 -18.05 20.58 21.62
CA LYS A 416 -17.05 21.66 21.67
C LYS A 416 -17.32 22.68 22.78
N THR A 417 -18.58 22.89 23.16
CA THR A 417 -18.97 23.95 24.11
C THR A 417 -19.18 23.46 25.53
N MET A 418 -19.58 22.20 25.71
CA MET A 418 -19.98 21.69 27.03
C MET A 418 -18.80 21.60 28.02
N PRO A 419 -19.03 21.83 29.33
CA PRO A 419 -17.98 21.79 30.34
C PRO A 419 -17.47 20.35 30.57
N VAL A 420 -16.17 20.23 30.84
CA VAL A 420 -15.53 18.98 31.25
C VAL A 420 -15.39 18.97 32.78
N SER A 421 -15.48 17.80 33.40
CA SER A 421 -15.33 17.63 34.86
C SER A 421 -14.03 18.26 35.37
N GLN A 422 -14.15 19.16 36.35
CA GLN A 422 -12.99 19.84 36.94
C GLN A 422 -12.03 18.88 37.64
N LYS A 423 -12.55 17.82 38.26
CA LYS A 423 -11.71 16.77 38.86
C LYS A 423 -10.82 16.12 37.79
N LEU A 424 -11.41 15.70 36.67
CA LEU A 424 -10.69 15.08 35.57
C LEU A 424 -9.61 16.01 34.99
N LEU A 425 -9.92 17.29 34.81
CA LEU A 425 -8.95 18.26 34.28
C LEU A 425 -7.73 18.42 35.21
N ARG A 426 -7.93 18.48 36.52
CA ARG A 426 -6.84 18.54 37.51
C ARG A 426 -6.00 17.27 37.55
N ASP A 427 -6.65 16.10 37.48
CA ASP A 427 -5.97 14.81 37.46
C ASP A 427 -5.07 14.72 36.20
N ILE A 428 -5.62 15.07 35.03
CA ILE A 428 -4.85 15.14 33.77
C ILE A 428 -3.70 16.15 33.86
N GLN A 429 -3.96 17.36 34.34
CA GLN A 429 -2.93 18.41 34.44
C GLN A 429 -1.78 17.99 35.35
N THR A 430 -2.08 17.38 36.49
CA THR A 430 -1.08 16.88 37.45
C THR A 430 -0.19 15.85 36.78
N ARG A 431 -0.80 14.87 36.09
CA ARG A 431 -0.06 13.84 35.37
C ARG A 431 0.77 14.38 34.19
N MET A 432 0.23 15.35 33.45
CA MET A 432 0.94 15.99 32.33
C MET A 432 2.22 16.70 32.79
N ARG A 433 2.16 17.44 33.90
CA ARG A 433 3.32 18.15 34.47
C ARG A 433 4.41 17.18 34.94
N ALA A 434 4.03 15.99 35.39
CA ALA A 434 4.96 14.97 35.84
C ALA A 434 5.87 14.41 34.72
N PHE A 435 5.50 14.59 33.44
CA PHE A 435 6.34 14.13 32.32
C PHE A 435 7.65 14.91 32.16
N GLY A 436 7.74 16.15 32.66
CA GLY A 436 8.91 17.01 32.43
C GLY A 436 9.12 17.43 30.96
N ALA A 437 8.16 17.16 30.06
CA ALA A 437 8.20 17.54 28.66
C ALA A 437 7.72 18.99 28.45
N LYS A 438 8.09 19.63 27.32
CA LYS A 438 7.58 20.98 26.96
C LYS A 438 6.17 20.94 26.36
N LYS A 439 5.85 19.84 25.68
CA LYS A 439 4.60 19.63 24.94
C LYS A 439 4.08 18.23 25.23
N VAL A 440 2.77 18.09 25.16
CA VAL A 440 2.04 16.83 25.33
C VAL A 440 1.11 16.65 24.14
N ILE A 441 0.93 15.41 23.70
CA ILE A 441 -0.04 15.04 22.67
C ILE A 441 -1.17 14.21 23.27
N LEU A 442 -2.41 14.61 22.96
CA LEU A 442 -3.63 13.87 23.22
C LEU A 442 -4.03 13.16 21.92
N ARG A 443 -3.97 11.83 21.89
CA ARG A 443 -4.27 10.99 20.72
C ARG A 443 -5.58 10.22 20.94
N SER A 444 -6.39 10.13 19.91
CA SER A 444 -7.59 9.29 19.92
C SER A 444 -7.24 7.79 20.04
N SER A 445 -8.03 7.07 20.83
CA SER A 445 -8.02 5.61 20.89
C SER A 445 -9.48 5.14 21.02
N ALA A 446 -10.17 4.94 19.90
CA ALA A 446 -11.55 4.47 19.94
C ALA A 446 -11.61 2.96 20.23
N ASN A 447 -12.66 2.48 20.89
CA ASN A 447 -12.89 1.04 21.09
C ASN A 447 -13.27 0.31 19.78
N ALA A 448 -13.66 1.06 18.77
CA ALA A 448 -13.88 0.58 17.42
C ALA A 448 -12.64 0.75 16.51
N GLU A 449 -11.54 1.33 16.98
CA GLU A 449 -10.31 1.48 16.19
C GLU A 449 -9.47 0.20 16.25
N ASP A 450 -8.92 -0.20 15.10
CA ASP A 450 -8.01 -1.34 14.96
C ASP A 450 -8.61 -2.69 15.40
N ILE A 451 -9.93 -2.85 15.23
CA ILE A 451 -10.66 -4.11 15.39
C ILE A 451 -10.62 -4.92 14.08
N GLN A 452 -10.92 -6.21 14.14
CA GLN A 452 -10.89 -7.07 12.95
C GLN A 452 -11.80 -6.52 11.84
N GLY A 453 -11.21 -6.23 10.67
CA GLY A 453 -11.95 -5.75 9.49
C GLY A 453 -12.25 -4.24 9.46
N PHE A 454 -11.82 -3.45 10.44
CA PHE A 454 -11.99 -1.99 10.45
C PHE A 454 -10.78 -1.27 11.04
N THR A 455 -10.18 -0.36 10.27
CA THR A 455 -9.05 0.46 10.71
C THR A 455 -9.50 1.88 11.01
N GLY A 456 -8.99 2.47 12.10
CA GLY A 456 -9.30 3.86 12.46
C GLY A 456 -8.33 4.88 11.84
N ALA A 457 -7.49 4.44 10.91
CA ALA A 457 -6.40 5.25 10.35
C ALA A 457 -6.95 6.60 9.88
N GLY A 458 -6.36 7.70 10.36
CA GLY A 458 -6.67 9.08 9.99
C GLY A 458 -8.15 9.50 10.08
N LEU A 459 -9.00 8.78 10.81
CA LEU A 459 -10.42 9.16 11.01
C LEU A 459 -10.60 10.20 12.11
N TYR A 460 -9.72 10.15 13.10
CA TYR A 460 -9.84 10.88 14.35
C TYR A 460 -8.72 11.92 14.51
N ARG A 461 -8.89 12.83 15.48
CA ARG A 461 -7.95 13.94 15.70
C ARG A 461 -7.01 13.65 16.86
N SER A 462 -5.77 14.10 16.71
CA SER A 462 -4.82 14.29 17.82
C SER A 462 -4.60 15.78 18.07
N LYS A 463 -4.27 16.16 19.30
CA LYS A 463 -4.02 17.56 19.71
C LYS A 463 -2.72 17.67 20.49
N VAL A 464 -1.83 18.54 20.02
CA VAL A 464 -0.61 18.91 20.74
C VAL A 464 -0.88 20.19 21.53
N ILE A 465 -0.56 20.16 22.83
CA ILE A 465 -0.68 21.30 23.75
C ILE A 465 0.61 21.46 24.56
N SER A 466 0.76 22.59 25.25
CA SER A 466 1.84 22.76 26.23
C SER A 466 1.66 21.77 27.40
N ALA A 467 2.76 21.28 27.98
CA ALA A 467 2.69 20.47 29.19
C ALA A 467 2.20 21.28 30.40
N ASP A 468 2.41 22.60 30.41
CA ASP A 468 1.94 23.53 31.44
C ASP A 468 0.55 24.10 31.11
N ALA A 469 -0.16 23.51 30.15
CA ALA A 469 -1.48 23.95 29.73
C ALA A 469 -2.45 24.09 30.92
N ASP A 470 -3.25 25.14 30.89
CA ASP A 470 -4.31 25.32 31.87
C ASP A 470 -5.49 24.36 31.62
N GLU A 471 -6.41 24.27 32.59
CA GLU A 471 -7.59 23.41 32.50
C GLU A 471 -8.45 23.72 31.25
N LYS A 472 -8.49 24.98 30.79
CA LYS A 472 -9.27 25.38 29.60
C LYS A 472 -8.66 24.82 28.32
N GLN A 473 -7.34 24.88 28.20
CA GLN A 473 -6.59 24.32 27.08
C GLN A 473 -6.72 22.79 27.04
N ILE A 474 -6.63 22.12 28.20
CA ILE A 474 -6.83 20.67 28.32
C ILE A 474 -8.27 20.29 27.92
N ALA A 475 -9.28 21.01 28.42
CA ALA A 475 -10.68 20.77 28.06
C ALA A 475 -10.94 20.99 26.56
N ALA A 476 -10.33 22.01 25.95
CA ALA A 476 -10.44 22.26 24.52
C ALA A 476 -9.81 21.13 23.69
N ALA A 477 -8.64 20.62 24.11
CA ALA A 477 -7.99 19.50 23.45
C ALA A 477 -8.82 18.21 23.57
N LEU A 478 -9.31 17.89 24.77
CA LEU A 478 -10.11 16.69 25.04
C LEU A 478 -11.42 16.69 24.24
N ARG A 479 -12.15 17.81 24.21
CA ARG A 479 -13.38 17.98 23.41
C ARG A 479 -13.11 17.85 21.92
N ALA A 480 -11.96 18.33 21.43
CA ALA A 480 -11.60 18.18 20.02
C ALA A 480 -11.30 16.72 19.65
N VAL A 481 -10.71 15.93 20.55
CA VAL A 481 -10.48 14.49 20.35
C VAL A 481 -11.81 13.73 20.42
N TRP A 482 -12.61 13.93 21.47
CA TRP A 482 -13.93 13.30 21.61
C TRP A 482 -14.89 13.65 20.47
N GLY A 483 -14.96 14.92 20.08
CA GLY A 483 -15.79 15.36 18.96
C GLY A 483 -15.37 14.74 17.63
N SER A 484 -14.10 14.35 17.48
CA SER A 484 -13.63 13.70 16.26
C SER A 484 -14.22 12.31 16.02
N LEU A 485 -14.72 11.63 17.08
CA LEU A 485 -15.49 10.39 16.91
C LEU A 485 -16.69 10.61 15.97
N TRP A 486 -17.29 11.80 16.00
CA TRP A 486 -18.46 12.19 15.21
C TRP A 486 -18.10 13.04 13.99
N ASN A 487 -16.83 13.04 13.56
CA ASN A 487 -16.48 13.55 12.23
C ASN A 487 -17.33 12.84 11.17
N ILE A 488 -17.76 13.57 10.14
CA ILE A 488 -18.58 13.01 9.06
C ILE A 488 -17.92 11.78 8.41
N ARG A 489 -16.60 11.86 8.18
CA ARG A 489 -15.78 10.76 7.68
C ARG A 489 -15.86 9.55 8.62
N ALA A 490 -15.54 9.75 9.90
CA ALA A 490 -15.53 8.67 10.88
C ALA A 490 -16.89 7.98 11.03
N TYR A 491 -17.97 8.75 11.07
CA TYR A 491 -19.33 8.21 11.12
C TYR A 491 -19.66 7.41 9.85
N ARG A 492 -19.40 7.97 8.65
CA ARG A 492 -19.67 7.29 7.38
C ARG A 492 -18.86 6.00 7.21
N GLU A 493 -17.60 5.98 7.64
CA GLU A 493 -16.79 4.75 7.68
C GLU A 493 -17.45 3.70 8.57
N ARG A 494 -17.79 4.05 9.81
CA ARG A 494 -18.45 3.12 10.73
C ARG A 494 -19.76 2.59 10.16
N VAL A 495 -20.58 3.46 9.55
CA VAL A 495 -21.81 3.04 8.88
C VAL A 495 -21.54 2.06 7.73
N TRP A 496 -20.54 2.33 6.89
CA TRP A 496 -20.18 1.46 5.75
C TRP A 496 -19.72 0.08 6.20
N TYR A 497 -18.86 0.03 7.21
CA TYR A 497 -18.36 -1.21 7.81
C TYR A 497 -19.37 -1.87 8.76
N ARG A 498 -20.58 -1.30 8.90
CA ARG A 498 -21.61 -1.73 9.85
C ARG A 498 -21.08 -1.86 11.28
N ILE A 499 -20.23 -0.92 11.70
CA ILE A 499 -19.87 -0.77 13.10
C ILE A 499 -21.08 -0.20 13.85
N ASP A 500 -21.45 -0.85 14.94
CA ASP A 500 -22.48 -0.38 15.84
C ASP A 500 -22.06 0.95 16.46
N ASN A 501 -22.76 2.03 16.09
CA ASN A 501 -22.42 3.37 16.57
C ASN A 501 -22.84 3.58 18.03
N ASP A 502 -23.83 2.84 18.54
CA ASP A 502 -24.28 2.94 19.93
C ASP A 502 -23.21 2.41 20.90
N ALA A 503 -22.44 1.41 20.45
CA ALA A 503 -21.35 0.82 21.21
C ALA A 503 -19.98 1.48 20.94
N THR A 504 -19.93 2.65 20.28
CA THR A 504 -18.66 3.34 20.01
C THR A 504 -18.36 4.45 21.02
N ALA A 505 -17.14 4.45 21.55
CA ALA A 505 -16.65 5.44 22.50
C ALA A 505 -15.18 5.77 22.25
N MET A 506 -14.75 6.91 22.80
CA MET A 506 -13.40 7.46 22.57
C MET A 506 -12.61 7.57 23.88
N ALA A 507 -11.60 6.73 24.03
CA ALA A 507 -10.54 6.96 25.01
C ALA A 507 -9.47 7.88 24.40
N VAL A 508 -8.59 8.42 25.26
CA VAL A 508 -7.56 9.38 24.85
C VAL A 508 -6.23 9.02 25.48
N ILE A 509 -5.21 8.79 24.65
CA ILE A 509 -3.82 8.59 25.10
C ILE A 509 -3.19 9.96 25.31
N VAL A 510 -2.55 10.17 26.45
CA VAL A 510 -1.83 11.40 26.81
C VAL A 510 -0.35 11.07 26.95
N GLN A 511 0.48 11.59 26.04
CA GLN A 511 1.91 11.26 25.97
C GLN A 511 2.78 12.52 25.93
N PRO A 512 4.01 12.49 26.45
CA PRO A 512 4.99 13.52 26.12
C PRO A 512 5.17 13.60 24.60
N PHE A 513 5.18 14.81 24.06
CA PHE A 513 5.44 15.02 22.64
C PHE A 513 6.94 14.82 22.39
N VAL A 514 7.28 13.83 21.57
CA VAL A 514 8.67 13.56 21.18
C VAL A 514 9.15 14.69 20.27
N SER A 515 10.05 15.53 20.80
CA SER A 515 10.78 16.54 20.04
C SER A 515 12.17 16.04 19.64
N ASP A 516 12.88 16.80 18.81
CA ASP A 516 14.31 16.57 18.49
C ASP A 516 14.64 15.36 17.60
N VAL A 517 13.70 15.02 16.70
CA VAL A 517 13.85 13.96 15.69
C VAL A 517 14.31 14.52 14.34
N VAL A 518 14.99 13.70 13.54
CA VAL A 518 15.47 14.07 12.19
C VAL A 518 14.55 13.60 11.08
N ALA A 519 13.85 12.50 11.32
CA ALA A 519 12.92 11.91 10.37
C ALA A 519 11.77 11.20 11.07
N ASN A 520 10.69 11.04 10.32
CA ASN A 520 9.56 10.19 10.68
C ASN A 520 9.39 9.13 9.59
N GLY A 521 8.75 8.01 9.94
CA GLY A 521 8.47 6.97 8.97
C GLY A 521 7.30 6.08 9.34
N VAL A 522 6.89 5.32 8.32
CA VAL A 522 5.87 4.27 8.40
C VAL A 522 6.46 3.02 7.78
N ALA A 523 6.31 1.88 8.44
CA ALA A 523 6.76 0.60 7.94
C ALA A 523 5.65 -0.44 8.03
N VAL A 524 5.56 -1.30 7.02
CA VAL A 524 4.73 -2.50 7.06
C VAL A 524 5.63 -3.71 7.17
N THR A 525 5.37 -4.58 8.16
CA THR A 525 6.20 -5.77 8.42
C THR A 525 5.91 -6.95 7.47
N ALA A 526 5.60 -6.65 6.22
CA ALA A 526 5.41 -7.59 5.13
C ALA A 526 5.67 -6.92 3.79
N ASN A 527 6.02 -7.73 2.79
CA ASN A 527 6.20 -7.28 1.43
C ASN A 527 4.81 -7.11 0.77
N PRO A 528 4.36 -5.87 0.48
CA PRO A 528 3.04 -5.67 -0.13
C PRO A 528 3.01 -6.11 -1.59
N PHE A 529 4.17 -6.27 -2.23
CA PHE A 529 4.28 -6.59 -3.65
C PHE A 529 4.33 -8.09 -3.91
N HIS A 530 5.04 -8.86 -3.08
CA HIS A 530 5.37 -10.26 -3.36
C HIS A 530 5.42 -11.16 -2.10
N HIS A 531 4.48 -12.11 -1.96
CA HIS A 531 4.37 -12.96 -0.76
C HIS A 531 5.55 -13.92 -0.55
N ARG A 532 6.10 -14.51 -1.63
CA ARG A 532 7.25 -15.43 -1.57
C ARG A 532 8.60 -14.74 -1.27
N ARG A 533 8.60 -13.41 -1.12
CA ARG A 533 9.78 -12.60 -0.79
C ARG A 533 9.48 -11.76 0.45
N PRO A 534 9.37 -12.37 1.64
CA PRO A 534 9.03 -11.63 2.85
C PRO A 534 10.06 -10.52 3.10
N GLY A 535 9.58 -9.39 3.60
CA GLY A 535 10.40 -8.22 3.84
C GLY A 535 9.59 -7.11 4.49
N HIS A 536 10.27 -6.12 5.04
CA HIS A 536 9.67 -4.94 5.65
C HIS A 536 9.69 -3.79 4.65
N PHE A 537 8.53 -3.27 4.28
CA PHE A 537 8.42 -2.11 3.40
C PHE A 537 8.43 -0.84 4.24
N ILE A 538 9.34 0.09 3.96
CA ILE A 538 9.66 1.24 4.81
C ILE A 538 9.58 2.52 3.98
N ASN A 539 8.84 3.50 4.50
CA ASN A 539 8.85 4.88 4.03
C ASN A 539 9.37 5.82 5.12
N ALA A 540 10.31 6.69 4.77
CA ALA A 540 10.86 7.70 5.67
C ALA A 540 10.90 9.09 5.02
N GLN A 541 10.72 10.14 5.82
CA GLN A 541 10.82 11.53 5.37
C GLN A 541 11.45 12.41 6.44
N THR A 542 12.14 13.47 6.02
CA THR A 542 12.66 14.48 6.95
C THR A 542 11.51 15.25 7.59
N MET A 543 11.77 15.87 8.74
CA MET A 543 10.74 16.67 9.45
C MET A 543 10.24 17.91 8.67
N ALA A 544 10.89 18.26 7.55
CA ALA A 544 10.45 19.34 6.66
C ALA A 544 9.34 18.91 5.67
N GLY A 545 9.06 17.60 5.58
CA GLY A 545 8.07 17.04 4.66
C GLY A 545 7.02 16.17 5.34
N ASN A 546 6.14 15.62 4.52
CA ASN A 546 5.13 14.66 4.95
C ASN A 546 5.41 13.31 4.28
N ILE A 547 5.42 12.21 5.06
CA ILE A 547 5.64 10.85 4.58
C ILE A 547 4.56 10.43 3.57
N THR A 548 3.35 10.99 3.68
CA THR A 548 2.17 10.57 2.91
C THR A 548 1.99 11.29 1.57
N GLY A 549 2.75 12.37 1.29
CA GLY A 549 2.63 13.15 0.05
C GLY A 549 1.32 13.94 -0.14
N ALA A 550 0.34 13.82 0.77
CA ALA A 550 -1.01 14.38 0.59
C ALA A 550 -1.05 15.91 0.45
N THR A 551 -0.09 16.62 1.06
CA THR A 551 0.01 18.09 1.04
C THR A 551 1.25 18.63 0.35
N GLY A 552 2.02 17.83 -0.39
CA GLY A 552 3.28 18.29 -0.98
C GLY A 552 3.83 17.41 -2.11
N THR A 553 4.68 18.00 -2.94
CA THR A 553 5.36 17.32 -4.05
C THR A 553 6.59 16.52 -3.61
N ALA A 554 6.80 16.39 -2.30
CA ALA A 554 7.99 15.75 -1.76
C ALA A 554 7.89 14.23 -1.84
N THR A 555 8.75 13.61 -2.64
CA THR A 555 8.94 12.15 -2.65
C THR A 555 9.63 11.72 -1.34
N PRO A 556 9.09 10.75 -0.58
CA PRO A 556 9.76 10.15 0.57
C PRO A 556 10.87 9.19 0.14
N GLU A 557 11.77 8.84 1.07
CA GLU A 557 12.62 7.67 0.89
C GLU A 557 11.75 6.42 1.05
N SER A 558 11.84 5.50 0.09
CA SER A 558 11.02 4.28 0.04
C SER A 558 11.88 3.10 -0.35
N LEU A 559 11.82 2.04 0.46
CA LEU A 559 12.61 0.83 0.28
C LEU A 559 11.91 -0.40 0.88
N ILE A 560 12.33 -1.58 0.45
CA ILE A 560 12.01 -2.83 1.13
C ILE A 560 13.30 -3.47 1.61
N VAL A 561 13.30 -3.98 2.84
CA VAL A 561 14.36 -4.83 3.38
C VAL A 561 13.84 -6.26 3.45
N TYR A 562 14.46 -7.20 2.75
CA TYR A 562 14.03 -8.59 2.79
C TYR A 562 14.45 -9.27 4.10
N THR A 563 13.61 -10.20 4.57
CA THR A 563 13.81 -10.92 5.84
C THR A 563 14.06 -12.42 5.67
N PHE A 564 14.13 -12.91 4.43
CA PHE A 564 14.47 -14.30 4.12
C PHE A 564 15.99 -14.52 3.91
N THR A 565 16.78 -13.46 4.02
CA THR A 565 18.24 -13.47 3.86
C THR A 565 18.92 -13.27 5.22
N ASP A 566 20.10 -13.85 5.40
CA ASP A 566 20.90 -13.63 6.62
C ASP A 566 21.57 -12.24 6.63
N GLU A 567 21.85 -11.69 5.44
CA GLU A 567 22.37 -10.34 5.24
C GLU A 567 21.26 -9.34 4.87
N LEU A 568 21.53 -8.05 5.07
CA LEU A 568 20.60 -6.96 4.78
C LEU A 568 20.43 -6.78 3.25
N GLU A 569 19.44 -7.45 2.65
CA GLU A 569 19.09 -7.23 1.25
C GLU A 569 18.02 -6.13 1.12
N THR A 570 18.37 -5.04 0.43
CA THR A 570 17.48 -3.87 0.27
C THR A 570 17.19 -3.57 -1.20
N VAL A 571 15.92 -3.30 -1.53
CA VAL A 571 15.53 -2.70 -2.81
C VAL A 571 15.09 -1.26 -2.56
N LEU A 572 15.71 -0.32 -3.28
CA LEU A 572 15.40 1.10 -3.21
C LEU A 572 14.37 1.47 -4.29
N PHE A 573 13.26 2.07 -3.89
CA PHE A 573 12.23 2.60 -4.81
C PHE A 573 12.35 4.10 -5.01
N SER A 574 12.82 4.83 -3.99
CA SER A 574 13.00 6.29 -4.07
C SER A 574 13.93 6.81 -2.99
N ARG A 575 14.61 7.91 -3.31
CA ARG A 575 15.26 8.78 -2.31
C ARG A 575 14.34 9.92 -1.95
N SER A 576 14.51 10.46 -0.74
CA SER A 576 13.80 11.67 -0.38
C SER A 576 14.27 12.84 -1.24
N SER A 577 13.31 13.48 -1.90
CA SER A 577 13.51 14.76 -2.62
C SER A 577 13.94 15.91 -1.69
N LEU A 578 13.77 15.77 -0.37
CA LEU A 578 14.12 16.77 0.63
C LEU A 578 15.47 16.53 1.31
N ASN A 579 16.17 15.46 0.93
CA ASN A 579 17.47 15.09 1.53
C ASN A 579 18.63 15.15 0.52
N GLY A 580 18.46 15.90 -0.58
CA GLY A 580 19.52 16.12 -1.58
C GLY A 580 20.06 14.83 -2.19
N GLY A 581 19.21 13.82 -2.38
CA GLY A 581 19.57 12.51 -2.92
C GLY A 581 20.30 11.57 -1.94
N LYS A 582 20.60 12.02 -0.71
CA LYS A 582 21.26 11.20 0.31
C LYS A 582 20.27 10.31 1.07
N PRO A 583 20.72 9.15 1.58
CA PRO A 583 19.90 8.31 2.45
C PRO A 583 19.42 9.08 3.69
N ILE A 584 18.15 8.92 4.04
CA ILE A 584 17.65 9.32 5.37
C ILE A 584 18.04 8.25 6.38
N LEU A 585 17.81 6.98 6.04
CA LEU A 585 18.18 5.83 6.86
C LEU A 585 19.58 5.37 6.44
N SER A 586 20.56 5.52 7.34
CA SER A 586 21.87 4.88 7.15
C SER A 586 21.74 3.36 7.18
N GLU A 587 22.76 2.64 6.71
CA GLU A 587 22.79 1.17 6.75
C GLU A 587 22.62 0.63 8.18
N GLN A 588 23.32 1.21 9.15
CA GLN A 588 23.16 0.88 10.58
C GLN A 588 21.74 1.16 11.09
N ASN A 589 21.11 2.26 10.63
CA ASN A 589 19.72 2.54 11.00
C ASN A 589 18.76 1.53 10.39
N LEU A 590 19.00 1.07 9.15
CA LEU A 590 18.21 0.05 8.49
C LEU A 590 18.31 -1.30 9.20
N GLU A 591 19.52 -1.72 9.59
CA GLU A 591 19.70 -2.95 10.38
C GLU A 591 18.93 -2.90 11.70
N THR A 592 19.11 -1.80 12.45
CA THR A 592 18.45 -1.61 13.75
C THR A 592 16.93 -1.58 13.60
N LEU A 593 16.41 -0.80 12.66
CA LEU A 593 14.97 -0.71 12.41
C LEU A 593 14.40 -2.04 11.95
N THR A 594 15.09 -2.77 11.08
CA THR A 594 14.67 -4.09 10.58
C THR A 594 14.57 -5.09 11.72
N GLY A 595 15.56 -5.11 12.64
CA GLY A 595 15.50 -5.92 13.85
C GLY A 595 14.28 -5.62 14.71
N HIS A 596 14.03 -4.34 15.01
CA HIS A 596 12.86 -3.93 15.77
C HIS A 596 11.54 -4.28 15.07
N LEU A 597 11.43 -4.06 13.76
CA LEU A 597 10.24 -4.40 12.98
C LEU A 597 9.98 -5.91 12.96
N GLU A 598 11.03 -6.71 12.90
CA GLU A 598 10.95 -8.16 12.99
C GLU A 598 10.51 -8.65 14.38
N ASP A 599 11.00 -8.01 15.45
CA ASP A 599 10.56 -8.29 16.81
C ASP A 599 9.08 -7.94 17.03
N ILE A 600 8.65 -6.77 16.54
CA ILE A 600 7.25 -6.34 16.54
C ILE A 600 6.39 -7.34 15.75
N HIS A 601 6.84 -7.74 14.56
CA HIS A 601 6.15 -8.73 13.73
C HIS A 601 5.97 -10.05 14.47
N LYS A 602 7.05 -10.62 15.00
CA LYS A 602 7.04 -11.91 15.72
C LYS A 602 6.17 -11.86 16.98
N PHE A 603 6.13 -10.73 17.66
CA PHE A 603 5.33 -10.55 18.87
C PHE A 603 3.82 -10.53 18.57
N PHE A 604 3.38 -9.76 17.56
CA PHE A 604 1.95 -9.59 17.28
C PHE A 604 1.32 -10.66 16.38
N ILE A 605 2.11 -11.33 15.53
CA ILE A 605 1.58 -12.19 14.45
C ILE A 605 1.52 -13.71 14.73
N PRO A 606 2.02 -14.32 15.82
CA PRO A 606 2.48 -15.71 15.81
C PRO A 606 1.53 -16.72 15.13
N THR A 607 1.98 -17.20 13.95
CA THR A 607 1.55 -18.35 13.13
C THR A 607 0.05 -18.65 13.05
N ARG A 608 -0.68 -17.89 12.22
CA ARG A 608 -2.12 -18.07 11.97
C ARG A 608 -2.38 -18.73 10.60
N LYS A 609 -3.12 -19.84 10.59
CA LYS A 609 -3.46 -20.65 9.40
C LYS A 609 -4.83 -20.29 8.79
N GLY A 610 -5.33 -19.08 9.00
CA GLY A 610 -6.66 -18.64 8.57
C GLY A 610 -6.63 -17.60 7.45
N SER A 611 -7.61 -17.65 6.54
CA SER A 611 -7.85 -16.57 5.58
C SER A 611 -8.52 -15.38 6.28
N GLY A 612 -7.88 -14.21 6.28
CA GLY A 612 -8.47 -12.95 6.79
C GLY A 612 -7.91 -12.44 8.12
N ASP A 613 -6.94 -13.11 8.72
CA ASP A 613 -6.17 -12.56 9.84
C ASP A 613 -5.08 -11.58 9.34
N PRO A 614 -4.80 -10.49 10.08
CA PRO A 614 -3.67 -9.64 9.77
C PRO A 614 -2.37 -10.45 9.82
N ARG A 615 -1.56 -10.31 8.77
CA ARG A 615 -0.30 -11.06 8.55
C ARG A 615 0.93 -10.17 8.71
N ALA A 616 0.73 -8.92 9.10
CA ALA A 616 1.75 -7.91 9.23
C ALA A 616 1.30 -6.86 10.24
N MET A 617 2.23 -5.97 10.59
CA MET A 617 1.98 -4.79 11.39
C MET A 617 2.31 -3.55 10.56
N ASP A 618 1.46 -2.53 10.64
CA ASP A 618 1.74 -1.17 10.20
C ASP A 618 2.25 -0.37 11.41
N VAL A 619 3.48 0.11 11.31
CA VAL A 619 4.29 0.65 12.40
C VAL A 619 4.70 2.08 12.07
N GLU A 620 4.36 3.02 12.95
CA GLU A 620 4.80 4.42 12.86
C GLU A 620 6.01 4.63 13.76
N PHE A 621 7.08 5.24 13.24
CA PHE A 621 8.31 5.48 13.98
C PHE A 621 8.88 6.89 13.76
N LEU A 622 9.71 7.32 14.71
CA LEU A 622 10.56 8.50 14.64
C LEU A 622 12.03 8.10 14.74
N LEU A 623 12.88 8.77 13.98
CA LEU A 623 14.34 8.64 14.05
C LEU A 623 14.94 9.86 14.73
N HIS A 624 15.74 9.63 15.77
CA HIS A 624 16.45 10.66 16.51
C HIS A 624 17.83 10.97 15.91
N LYS A 625 18.41 12.11 16.30
CA LYS A 625 19.73 12.56 15.80
C LYS A 625 20.88 11.62 16.11
N ASP A 626 20.79 10.90 17.22
CA ASP A 626 21.76 9.90 17.69
C ASP A 626 21.49 8.49 17.11
N GLY A 627 20.50 8.35 16.24
CA GLY A 627 20.20 7.10 15.53
C GLY A 627 19.22 6.16 16.22
N HIS A 628 18.71 6.49 17.41
CA HIS A 628 17.69 5.65 18.07
C HIS A 628 16.29 5.88 17.49
N PHE A 629 15.41 4.90 17.68
CA PHE A 629 14.03 4.93 17.20
C PHE A 629 13.03 5.06 18.35
N THR A 630 11.97 5.82 18.12
CA THR A 630 10.78 5.81 18.97
C THR A 630 9.56 5.39 18.16
N PHE A 631 8.85 4.37 18.63
CA PHE A 631 7.66 3.82 17.99
C PHE A 631 6.42 4.53 18.53
N LEU A 632 5.61 5.05 17.62
CA LEU A 632 4.45 5.87 17.92
C LEU A 632 3.14 5.08 17.84
N GLN A 633 3.14 3.97 17.10
CA GLN A 633 1.99 3.11 16.89
C GLN A 633 2.46 1.79 16.25
N ALA A 634 1.80 0.68 16.59
CA ALA A 634 1.83 -0.57 15.83
C ALA A 634 0.39 -1.06 15.72
N ARG A 635 -0.13 -1.24 14.51
CA ARG A 635 -1.50 -1.74 14.27
C ARG A 635 -1.49 -2.92 13.32
N PRO A 636 -2.46 -3.85 13.41
CA PRO A 636 -2.51 -4.97 12.49
C PRO A 636 -2.74 -4.51 11.05
N TYR A 637 -2.04 -5.15 10.13
CA TYR A 637 -2.13 -4.90 8.70
C TYR A 637 -2.35 -6.22 7.96
N THR A 638 -3.26 -6.19 6.98
CA THR A 638 -3.54 -7.34 6.12
C THR A 638 -3.06 -7.03 4.72
N VAL A 639 -2.06 -7.78 4.25
CA VAL A 639 -1.74 -7.83 2.82
C VAL A 639 -2.64 -8.87 2.19
N ASP A 640 -3.45 -8.54 1.18
CA ASP A 640 -4.16 -9.57 0.41
C ASP A 640 -3.27 -10.04 -0.76
N PHE A 641 -2.91 -11.32 -0.72
CA PHE A 641 -2.17 -11.96 -1.80
C PHE A 641 -3.09 -12.78 -2.71
N ARG A 642 -4.37 -12.98 -2.38
CA ARG A 642 -5.26 -13.87 -3.14
C ARG A 642 -5.53 -13.34 -4.54
N SER A 643 -5.68 -12.03 -4.71
CA SER A 643 -5.75 -11.38 -6.03
C SER A 643 -4.43 -11.47 -6.81
N LYS A 644 -3.33 -11.87 -6.16
CA LYS A 644 -2.00 -12.09 -6.75
C LYS A 644 -1.63 -13.58 -6.87
N GLU A 645 -2.41 -14.48 -6.25
CA GLU A 645 -2.16 -15.93 -6.15
C GLU A 645 -3.02 -16.74 -7.13
N GLU A 646 -4.13 -16.21 -7.67
CA GLU A 646 -5.04 -17.00 -8.53
C GLU A 646 -4.41 -17.58 -9.82
N GLU A 647 -3.15 -17.25 -10.17
CA GLU A 647 -2.51 -17.72 -11.42
C GLU A 647 -0.99 -18.00 -11.34
N GLU A 648 -0.42 -18.33 -10.18
CA GLU A 648 0.94 -18.93 -10.06
C GLU A 648 0.88 -20.35 -9.50
#